data_AF-A0A2Z2M6R9-F1
#
_entry.id   AF-A0A2Z2M6R9-F1
#
_cell.length_a   1.000
_cell.length_b   1.000
_cell.length_c   1.000
_cell.angle_alpha   90.00
_cell.angle_beta   90.00
_cell.angle_gamma   90.00
#
_symmetry.space_group_name_H-M   'P 1'
#
loop_
_entity.id
_entity.type
_entity.pdbx_description
1 polymer ?
#
loop_
_entity_poly.entity_id
_entity_poly.type
_entity_poly.pdbx_seq_one_letter_code
_entity_poly.pdbx_strand_id
1 'polypeptide(L)'
;MSISWVASTTNILWIVSDLEQYKAWLSKFHGINLENNQSLADNIFLGYKFFFDVGFRALIEDLDSYPWFNGNDEIFMRAWTRGVYLDEIPNSSEYVVFLKNLWYKNLEKVLLAKNWESLEKRLKYFRKNVLSRFFKVLECCITPKSPFTRDQLYRLWAMDDALVRYVDSQMGHPKAYIDILIPTTSKYYRNNKNYLVSVFQGYVYTLQYLWYSILDKEQFLRIPHLNEMHIADKVFGKEVLRELGGWLPEEEFKIRQTEFERYIKWKSLDRFFGILNMHLVRKLEKEYGIRISPSNGEIFELHCKCNPREILKKFYSTPFPEPNFMSLSNNPDKTMNYEDWKKYLNVKFLWYPLDVLSSGAGGTFNGAAALIYLLSGICEFKKEHGIKDPTRVLRIKHREYFEDKLIGHRISYALLVEAFGELYSHPGWIVFYDVGTDFSGTGGSWYYSVEEVIKKYHQMLKIDEIIVPEMIFRKYLVDESIREVSKEHLQIEELKKKVLSCENLLKGTEEALSVCRGLLPELIVYLLINSEELPIKTLKNVKWRAKVRGEEIDVLAIDEIGRPHVFECKFDVHKEEFESIVQQLERKKMAIRDAYKKLPVLYLIFLFNKNNYDLTPLTKHDINVITLERELRKYLGIGTIDKLLNMNKTSLD
;
A
#
# COMPACT_ATOMS: atom_id res chain seq x y z
N MET A 1 11.90 8.59 28.63
CA MET A 1 11.22 8.06 29.83
C MET A 1 12.20 7.17 30.58
N SER A 2 11.98 6.92 31.87
CA SER A 2 12.93 6.25 32.77
C SER A 2 12.57 4.76 32.98
N ILE A 3 13.56 3.89 33.21
CA ILE A 3 13.39 2.46 33.58
C ILE A 3 12.49 2.23 34.80
N SER A 4 12.28 3.25 35.63
CA SER A 4 11.29 3.25 36.71
C SER A 4 9.85 3.10 36.22
N TRP A 5 9.51 3.57 35.01
CA TRP A 5 8.21 3.31 34.39
C TRP A 5 8.05 1.82 34.07
N VAL A 6 9.09 1.21 33.47
CA VAL A 6 9.12 -0.26 33.27
C VAL A 6 8.99 -0.99 34.61
N ALA A 7 9.66 -0.50 35.66
CA ALA A 7 9.56 -1.07 37.00
C ALA A 7 8.15 -1.00 37.57
N SER A 8 7.50 0.16 37.42
CA SER A 8 6.14 0.40 37.84
C SER A 8 5.16 -0.56 37.17
N THR A 9 5.14 -0.59 35.83
CA THR A 9 4.23 -1.45 35.06
C THR A 9 4.48 -2.93 35.35
N THR A 10 5.74 -3.33 35.47
CA THR A 10 6.13 -4.69 35.85
C THR A 10 5.57 -5.05 37.23
N ASN A 11 5.63 -4.12 38.20
CA ASN A 11 5.11 -4.33 39.55
C ASN A 11 3.57 -4.40 39.57
N ILE A 12 2.88 -3.52 38.83
CA ILE A 12 1.41 -3.56 38.69
C ILE A 12 0.98 -4.92 38.13
N LEU A 13 1.58 -5.34 37.00
CA LEU A 13 1.30 -6.63 36.36
C LEU A 13 1.66 -7.81 37.27
N TRP A 14 2.69 -7.68 38.09
CA TRP A 14 3.05 -8.68 39.10
C TRP A 14 2.00 -8.77 40.21
N ILE A 15 1.44 -7.68 40.69
CA ILE A 15 0.40 -7.73 41.71
C ILE A 15 -0.86 -8.38 41.13
N VAL A 16 -1.36 -7.86 40.01
CA VAL A 16 -2.66 -8.32 39.48
C VAL A 16 -2.62 -9.73 38.90
N SER A 17 -1.46 -10.26 38.50
CA SER A 17 -1.35 -11.61 37.93
C SER A 17 -1.42 -12.74 38.96
N ASP A 18 -1.50 -12.42 40.26
CA ASP A 18 -1.80 -13.41 41.29
C ASP A 18 -3.31 -13.68 41.31
N LEU A 19 -3.74 -14.55 40.39
CA LEU A 19 -5.16 -14.85 40.20
C LEU A 19 -5.79 -15.51 41.44
N GLU A 20 -5.02 -16.28 42.21
CA GLU A 20 -5.50 -16.94 43.43
C GLU A 20 -5.84 -15.89 44.49
N GLN A 21 -4.93 -14.93 44.72
CA GLN A 21 -5.20 -13.81 45.63
C GLN A 21 -6.33 -12.90 45.14
N TYR A 22 -6.42 -12.62 43.84
CA TYR A 22 -7.51 -11.85 43.26
C TYR A 22 -8.88 -12.51 43.49
N LYS A 23 -9.01 -13.81 43.21
CA LYS A 23 -10.25 -14.57 43.46
C LYS A 23 -10.60 -14.61 44.94
N ALA A 24 -9.61 -14.83 45.81
CA ALA A 24 -9.82 -14.81 47.26
C ALA A 24 -10.28 -13.43 47.76
N TRP A 25 -9.73 -12.35 47.19
CA TRP A 25 -10.16 -10.99 47.49
C TRP A 25 -11.59 -10.72 47.03
N LEU A 26 -11.96 -11.09 45.80
CA LEU A 26 -13.35 -10.96 45.31
C LEU A 26 -14.35 -11.68 46.22
N SER A 27 -14.00 -12.90 46.64
CA SER A 27 -14.85 -13.70 47.53
C SER A 27 -14.96 -13.08 48.92
N LYS A 28 -13.85 -12.71 49.55
CA LYS A 28 -13.83 -12.21 50.94
C LYS A 28 -14.31 -10.78 51.08
N PHE A 29 -13.96 -9.90 50.14
CA PHE A 29 -14.23 -8.47 50.23
C PHE A 29 -15.58 -8.09 49.59
N HIS A 30 -15.93 -8.71 48.45
CA HIS A 30 -17.17 -8.40 47.73
C HIS A 30 -18.25 -9.49 47.85
N GLY A 31 -17.96 -10.64 48.48
CA GLY A 31 -18.90 -11.77 48.54
C GLY A 31 -19.14 -12.42 47.17
N ILE A 32 -18.26 -12.17 46.19
CA ILE A 32 -18.43 -12.66 44.82
C ILE A 32 -17.75 -14.02 44.70
N ASN A 33 -18.56 -15.07 44.59
CA ASN A 33 -18.10 -16.38 44.12
C ASN A 33 -18.32 -16.49 42.60
N LEU A 34 -17.23 -16.56 41.84
CA LEU A 34 -17.26 -16.66 40.38
C LEU A 34 -17.89 -17.97 39.87
N GLU A 35 -18.03 -18.99 40.72
CA GLU A 35 -18.67 -20.27 40.37
C GLU A 35 -20.20 -20.20 40.41
N ASN A 36 -20.76 -19.27 41.19
CA ASN A 36 -22.20 -19.21 41.46
C ASN A 36 -22.98 -18.33 40.46
N ASN A 37 -22.31 -17.41 39.75
CA ASN A 37 -22.95 -16.50 38.81
C ASN A 37 -22.12 -16.36 37.53
N GLN A 38 -22.44 -17.20 36.54
CA GLN A 38 -21.69 -17.25 35.28
C GLN A 38 -21.69 -15.93 34.52
N SER A 39 -22.81 -15.19 34.51
CA SER A 39 -22.92 -13.91 33.79
C SER A 39 -21.99 -12.85 34.40
N LEU A 40 -21.99 -12.74 35.74
CA LEU A 40 -21.07 -11.85 36.44
C LEU A 40 -19.61 -12.30 36.26
N ALA A 41 -19.35 -13.61 36.34
CA ALA A 41 -18.01 -14.16 36.18
C ALA A 41 -17.44 -13.89 34.77
N ASP A 42 -18.29 -13.96 33.74
CA ASP A 42 -17.93 -13.63 32.35
C ASP A 42 -17.57 -12.14 32.19
N ASN A 43 -18.36 -11.24 32.77
CA ASN A 43 -18.09 -9.80 32.72
C ASN A 43 -16.80 -9.44 33.46
N ILE A 44 -16.60 -10.03 34.65
CA ILE A 44 -15.36 -9.85 35.42
C ILE A 44 -14.17 -10.40 34.63
N PHE A 45 -14.31 -11.58 34.01
CA PHE A 45 -13.26 -12.19 33.19
C PHE A 45 -12.83 -11.29 32.02
N LEU A 46 -13.78 -10.75 31.27
CA LEU A 46 -13.49 -9.86 30.14
C LEU A 46 -12.79 -8.58 30.59
N GLY A 47 -13.26 -7.97 31.68
CA GLY A 47 -12.64 -6.76 32.22
C GLY A 47 -11.27 -6.97 32.84
N TYR A 48 -11.06 -8.11 33.50
CA TYR A 48 -9.76 -8.51 34.03
C TYR A 48 -8.75 -8.71 32.91
N LYS A 49 -9.15 -9.35 31.79
CA LYS A 49 -8.31 -9.43 30.58
C LYS A 49 -8.02 -8.04 29.98
N PHE A 50 -9.01 -7.15 29.95
CA PHE A 50 -8.83 -5.79 29.46
C PHE A 50 -7.82 -5.00 30.32
N PHE A 51 -7.81 -5.21 31.64
CA PHE A 51 -6.79 -4.64 32.51
C PHE A 51 -5.37 -5.08 32.11
N PHE A 52 -5.19 -6.36 31.78
CA PHE A 52 -3.91 -6.84 31.25
C PHE A 52 -3.56 -6.25 29.89
N ASP A 53 -4.52 -6.08 28.98
CA ASP A 53 -4.28 -5.42 27.68
C ASP A 53 -3.75 -4.00 27.88
N VAL A 54 -4.38 -3.22 28.75
CA VAL A 54 -3.91 -1.87 29.14
C VAL A 54 -2.49 -1.93 29.74
N GLY A 55 -2.23 -2.85 30.67
CA GLY A 55 -0.90 -2.97 31.28
C GLY A 55 0.18 -3.50 30.34
N PHE A 56 -0.15 -4.34 29.37
CA PHE A 56 0.78 -4.80 28.36
C PHE A 56 1.16 -3.70 27.38
N ARG A 57 0.19 -2.86 26.99
CA ARG A 57 0.44 -1.67 26.17
C ARG A 57 1.33 -0.67 26.89
N ALA A 58 1.00 -0.34 28.15
CA ALA A 58 1.87 0.46 29.02
C ALA A 58 3.31 -0.07 29.06
N LEU A 59 3.48 -1.39 29.19
CA LEU A 59 4.81 -2.00 29.24
C LEU A 59 5.57 -1.84 27.91
N ILE A 60 4.90 -2.01 26.77
CA ILE A 60 5.51 -1.82 25.45
C ILE A 60 5.91 -0.36 25.23
N GLU A 61 5.04 0.58 25.58
CA GLU A 61 5.32 2.03 25.54
C GLU A 61 6.52 2.40 26.42
N ASP A 62 6.59 1.87 27.65
CA ASP A 62 7.70 2.14 28.57
C ASP A 62 9.03 1.62 28.01
N LEU A 63 9.00 0.48 27.31
CA LEU A 63 10.17 -0.15 26.72
C LEU A 63 10.71 0.61 25.49
N ASP A 64 9.83 1.28 24.74
CA ASP A 64 10.21 2.15 23.60
C ASP A 64 11.22 3.22 23.99
N SER A 65 11.09 3.70 25.21
CA SER A 65 11.84 4.84 25.67
C SER A 65 13.20 4.53 26.29
N TYR A 66 13.56 3.25 26.46
CA TYR A 66 14.75 2.86 27.21
C TYR A 66 15.75 2.06 26.36
N PRO A 67 17.02 2.51 26.26
CA PRO A 67 17.98 1.97 25.30
C PRO A 67 18.69 0.72 25.83
N TRP A 68 17.95 -0.36 26.15
CA TRP A 68 18.61 -1.65 26.41
C TRP A 68 19.23 -2.24 25.14
N PHE A 69 18.75 -1.82 23.98
CA PHE A 69 19.29 -2.18 22.68
C PHE A 69 20.04 -0.97 22.11
N ASN A 70 20.97 -1.22 21.17
CA ASN A 70 21.77 -0.18 20.53
C ASN A 70 20.89 0.69 19.61
N GLY A 71 20.09 1.58 20.20
CA GLY A 71 19.18 2.49 19.52
C GLY A 71 18.00 1.81 18.84
N ASN A 72 16.90 2.55 18.74
CA ASN A 72 15.84 2.24 17.80
C ASN A 72 16.38 2.47 16.39
N ASP A 73 16.32 1.47 15.51
CA ASP A 73 16.73 1.67 14.12
C ASP A 73 15.73 2.59 13.41
N GLU A 74 16.19 3.27 12.36
CA GLU A 74 15.40 4.29 11.68
C GLU A 74 14.07 3.78 11.14
N ILE A 75 14.01 2.53 10.66
CA ILE A 75 12.77 1.92 10.17
C ILE A 75 11.74 1.89 11.29
N PHE A 76 12.12 1.42 12.49
CA PHE A 76 11.21 1.37 13.63
C PHE A 76 10.78 2.77 14.07
N MET A 77 11.70 3.73 14.19
CA MET A 77 11.36 5.10 14.58
C MET A 77 10.35 5.75 13.63
N ARG A 78 10.54 5.54 12.32
CA ARG A 78 9.64 6.07 11.29
C ARG A 78 8.29 5.36 11.28
N ALA A 79 8.29 4.03 11.40
CA ALA A 79 7.08 3.23 11.53
C ALA A 79 6.25 3.68 12.75
N TRP A 80 6.88 3.84 13.91
CA TRP A 80 6.24 4.32 15.14
C TRP A 80 5.63 5.70 14.98
N THR A 81 6.40 6.66 14.45
CA THR A 81 5.93 8.04 14.20
C THR A 81 4.72 8.06 13.26
N ARG A 82 4.69 7.17 12.26
CA ARG A 82 3.60 7.06 11.28
C ARG A 82 2.37 6.33 11.83
N GLY A 83 2.55 5.59 12.91
CA GLY A 83 1.54 4.75 13.53
C GLY A 83 1.32 3.39 12.87
N VAL A 84 2.41 2.77 12.46
CA VAL A 84 2.42 1.42 11.88
C VAL A 84 2.39 0.38 13.00
N TYR A 85 1.52 -0.61 12.86
CA TYR A 85 1.40 -1.70 13.82
C TYR A 85 2.63 -2.61 13.82
N LEU A 86 2.95 -3.18 14.99
CA LEU A 86 4.15 -3.94 15.27
C LEU A 86 4.31 -5.20 14.39
N ASP A 87 3.23 -5.86 13.98
CA ASP A 87 3.27 -6.98 13.03
C ASP A 87 3.58 -6.56 11.60
N GLU A 88 3.38 -5.28 11.26
CA GLU A 88 3.70 -4.72 9.95
C GLU A 88 5.11 -4.09 9.90
N ILE A 89 5.78 -3.89 11.04
CA ILE A 89 7.17 -3.41 11.05
C ILE A 89 8.10 -4.57 10.64
N PRO A 90 9.04 -4.44 9.70
CA PRO A 90 10.04 -5.47 9.40
C PRO A 90 10.92 -5.81 10.61
N ASN A 91 11.60 -6.97 10.63
CA ASN A 91 12.57 -7.26 11.69
C ASN A 91 13.90 -6.50 11.47
N SER A 92 13.81 -5.18 11.42
CA SER A 92 14.91 -4.29 11.06
C SER A 92 15.97 -4.14 12.16
N SER A 93 15.65 -4.49 13.40
CA SER A 93 16.60 -4.55 14.52
C SER A 93 16.24 -5.63 15.53
N GLU A 94 17.20 -5.99 16.39
CA GLU A 94 16.95 -6.85 17.55
C GLU A 94 15.85 -6.30 18.46
N TYR A 95 15.69 -4.97 18.51
CA TYR A 95 14.67 -4.32 19.31
C TYR A 95 13.26 -4.58 18.76
N VAL A 96 13.07 -4.50 17.44
CA VAL A 96 11.77 -4.87 16.84
C VAL A 96 11.45 -6.33 17.08
N VAL A 97 12.45 -7.22 16.94
CA VAL A 97 12.29 -8.66 17.23
C VAL A 97 11.94 -8.89 18.71
N PHE A 98 12.58 -8.15 19.63
CA PHE A 98 12.28 -8.15 21.06
C PHE A 98 10.82 -7.82 21.32
N LEU A 99 10.33 -6.68 20.81
CA LEU A 99 8.95 -6.24 21.00
C LEU A 99 7.94 -7.24 20.43
N LYS A 100 8.17 -7.73 19.20
CA LYS A 100 7.31 -8.72 18.55
C LYS A 100 7.22 -10.01 19.34
N ASN A 101 8.36 -10.55 19.78
CA ASN A 101 8.38 -11.77 20.59
C ASN A 101 7.74 -11.54 21.96
N LEU A 102 7.99 -10.40 22.60
CA LEU A 102 7.36 -10.07 23.88
C LEU A 102 5.84 -10.07 23.71
N TRP A 103 5.32 -9.31 22.74
CA TRP A 103 3.90 -9.23 22.46
C TRP A 103 3.28 -10.57 22.01
N TYR A 104 3.63 -11.06 20.82
CA TYR A 104 2.92 -12.19 20.18
C TYR A 104 3.22 -13.55 20.80
N LYS A 105 4.43 -13.76 21.37
CA LYS A 105 4.78 -15.05 22.00
C LYS A 105 4.45 -15.10 23.48
N ASN A 106 4.29 -13.97 24.17
CA ASN A 106 4.07 -13.96 25.62
C ASN A 106 2.84 -13.16 26.07
N LEU A 107 2.74 -11.86 25.76
CA LEU A 107 1.67 -11.00 26.29
C LEU A 107 0.30 -11.34 25.68
N GLU A 108 0.20 -11.42 24.35
CA GLU A 108 -1.05 -11.74 23.63
C GLU A 108 -1.61 -13.09 24.08
N LYS A 109 -0.75 -14.03 24.49
CA LYS A 109 -1.18 -15.34 24.98
C LYS A 109 -2.10 -15.22 26.18
N VAL A 110 -1.89 -14.27 27.09
CA VAL A 110 -2.80 -14.03 28.23
C VAL A 110 -4.16 -13.55 27.72
N LEU A 111 -4.18 -12.63 26.75
CA LEU A 111 -5.40 -12.10 26.14
C LEU A 111 -6.17 -13.12 25.30
N LEU A 112 -5.53 -14.17 24.82
CA LEU A 112 -6.16 -15.28 24.10
C LEU A 112 -6.80 -16.33 25.02
N ALA A 113 -6.72 -16.18 26.35
CA ALA A 113 -7.42 -17.05 27.28
C ALA A 113 -8.94 -16.99 27.05
N LYS A 114 -9.58 -18.17 27.00
CA LYS A 114 -11.03 -18.31 26.77
C LYS A 114 -11.84 -18.42 28.07
N ASN A 115 -11.20 -18.82 29.16
CA ASN A 115 -11.81 -19.03 30.48
C ASN A 115 -10.77 -18.83 31.60
N TRP A 116 -11.23 -18.81 32.86
CA TRP A 116 -10.40 -18.61 34.04
C TRP A 116 -9.28 -19.64 34.20
N GLU A 117 -9.54 -20.92 33.93
CA GLU A 117 -8.53 -21.99 34.06
C GLU A 117 -7.39 -21.80 33.05
N SER A 118 -7.72 -21.50 31.79
CA SER A 118 -6.71 -21.21 30.76
C SER A 118 -5.92 -19.96 31.11
N LEU A 119 -6.60 -18.93 31.61
CA LEU A 119 -5.98 -17.68 32.04
C LEU A 119 -4.99 -17.92 33.18
N GLU A 120 -5.36 -18.71 34.18
CA GLU A 120 -4.49 -19.05 35.31
C GLU A 120 -3.17 -19.68 34.86
N LYS A 121 -3.23 -20.69 33.98
CA LYS A 121 -2.04 -21.34 33.42
C LYS A 121 -1.15 -20.34 32.69
N ARG A 122 -1.74 -19.42 31.93
CA ARG A 122 -1.03 -18.39 31.17
C ARG A 122 -0.40 -17.33 32.08
N LEU A 123 -1.10 -16.91 33.14
CA LEU A 123 -0.56 -15.97 34.14
C LEU A 123 0.58 -16.58 34.95
N LYS A 124 0.46 -17.85 35.37
CA LYS A 124 1.55 -18.59 36.02
C LYS A 124 2.80 -18.64 35.13
N TYR A 125 2.63 -18.91 33.83
CA TYR A 125 3.74 -18.83 32.86
C TYR A 125 4.28 -17.40 32.73
N PHE A 126 3.42 -16.40 32.58
CA PHE A 126 3.78 -14.99 32.40
C PHE A 126 4.61 -14.47 33.58
N ARG A 127 4.17 -14.69 34.82
CA ARG A 127 4.93 -14.34 36.03
C ARG A 127 6.32 -14.97 36.02
N LYS A 128 6.36 -16.30 35.84
CA LYS A 128 7.61 -17.08 35.96
C LYS A 128 8.60 -16.77 34.84
N ASN A 129 8.14 -16.53 33.62
CA ASN A 129 9.01 -16.48 32.44
C ASN A 129 9.23 -15.06 31.89
N VAL A 130 8.34 -14.12 32.21
CA VAL A 130 8.39 -12.75 31.69
C VAL A 130 8.69 -11.77 32.82
N LEU A 131 7.77 -11.57 33.76
CA LEU A 131 7.91 -10.57 34.81
C LEU A 131 9.16 -10.82 35.68
N SER A 132 9.46 -12.08 36.01
CA SER A 132 10.66 -12.42 36.78
C SER A 132 11.98 -11.99 36.09
N ARG A 133 12.01 -11.93 34.75
CA ARG A 133 13.20 -11.47 34.01
C ARG A 133 13.32 -9.96 34.06
N PHE A 134 12.21 -9.24 33.94
CA PHE A 134 12.20 -7.81 34.14
C PHE A 134 12.66 -7.46 35.56
N PHE A 135 12.13 -8.11 36.60
CA PHE A 135 12.62 -7.89 37.97
C PHE A 135 14.11 -8.13 38.13
N LYS A 136 14.68 -9.18 37.52
CA LYS A 136 16.14 -9.40 37.53
C LYS A 136 16.92 -8.23 36.90
N VAL A 137 16.42 -7.66 35.81
CA VAL A 137 17.03 -6.45 35.20
C VAL A 137 16.90 -5.27 36.15
N LEU A 138 15.71 -5.05 36.72
CA LEU A 138 15.43 -3.91 37.60
C LEU A 138 16.25 -3.98 38.89
N GLU A 139 16.36 -5.15 39.52
CA GLU A 139 17.19 -5.39 40.71
C GLU A 139 18.68 -5.09 40.46
N CYS A 140 19.13 -5.37 39.24
CA CYS A 140 20.48 -5.14 38.80
C CYS A 140 20.78 -3.67 38.46
N CYS A 141 19.77 -2.93 37.97
CA CYS A 141 19.93 -1.57 37.45
C CYS A 141 19.52 -0.47 38.42
N ILE A 142 18.61 -0.75 39.35
CA ILE A 142 18.05 0.24 40.26
C ILE A 142 18.66 0.05 41.64
N THR A 143 19.38 1.08 42.08
CA THR A 143 19.89 1.18 43.45
C THR A 143 19.07 2.23 44.21
N PRO A 144 18.28 1.85 45.22
CA PRO A 144 17.55 2.81 46.05
C PRO A 144 18.50 3.73 46.80
N LYS A 145 18.13 5.01 46.93
CA LYS A 145 18.84 5.94 47.83
C LYS A 145 18.21 5.88 49.21
N SER A 146 19.03 5.87 50.26
CA SER A 146 18.56 5.96 51.64
C SER A 146 17.67 7.21 51.83
N PRO A 147 16.52 7.11 52.54
CA PRO A 147 16.06 5.99 53.36
C PRO A 147 15.19 4.96 52.61
N PHE A 148 15.02 5.08 51.29
CA PHE A 148 14.08 4.25 50.55
C PHE A 148 14.59 2.83 50.32
N THR A 149 13.71 1.85 50.48
CA THR A 149 13.92 0.47 50.05
C THR A 149 13.42 0.27 48.62
N ARG A 150 13.90 -0.77 47.94
CA ARG A 150 13.44 -1.11 46.59
C ARG A 150 11.93 -1.39 46.54
N ASP A 151 11.40 -2.11 47.52
CA ASP A 151 9.98 -2.41 47.59
C ASP A 151 9.14 -1.15 47.80
N GLN A 152 9.63 -0.20 48.60
CA GLN A 152 9.01 1.12 48.72
C GLN A 152 9.01 1.87 47.39
N LEU A 153 10.11 1.85 46.64
CA LEU A 153 10.15 2.49 45.32
C LEU A 153 9.15 1.86 44.34
N TYR A 154 9.13 0.54 44.23
CA TYR A 154 8.19 -0.17 43.36
C TYR A 154 6.74 0.11 43.75
N ARG A 155 6.45 0.22 45.04
CA ARG A 155 5.13 0.59 45.55
C ARG A 155 4.76 2.02 45.17
N LEU A 156 5.65 2.99 45.41
CA LEU A 156 5.41 4.41 45.12
C LEU A 156 5.23 4.66 43.62
N TRP A 157 6.05 4.04 42.77
CA TRP A 157 5.91 4.17 41.32
C TRP A 157 4.62 3.52 40.83
N ALA A 158 4.27 2.33 41.32
CA ALA A 158 3.01 1.67 40.98
C ALA A 158 1.79 2.49 41.40
N MET A 159 1.85 3.25 42.51
CA MET A 159 0.78 4.17 42.90
C MET A 159 0.61 5.31 41.90
N ASP A 160 1.69 6.01 41.55
CA ASP A 160 1.65 7.12 40.59
C ASP A 160 1.17 6.65 39.22
N ASP A 161 1.67 5.50 38.77
CA ASP A 161 1.31 4.92 37.49
C ASP A 161 -0.14 4.43 37.44
N ALA A 162 -0.59 3.70 38.47
CA ALA A 162 -2.00 3.32 38.61
C ALA A 162 -2.91 4.56 38.59
N LEU A 163 -2.49 5.65 39.23
CA LEU A 163 -3.22 6.91 39.20
C LEU A 163 -3.26 7.53 37.80
N VAL A 164 -2.10 7.70 37.15
CA VAL A 164 -1.96 8.49 35.92
C VAL A 164 -2.39 7.73 34.66
N ARG A 165 -2.20 6.41 34.59
CA ARG A 165 -2.47 5.62 33.38
C ARG A 165 -3.69 4.70 33.47
N TYR A 166 -4.08 4.27 34.67
CA TYR A 166 -5.17 3.31 34.86
C TYR A 166 -6.46 3.92 35.41
N VAL A 167 -6.36 4.92 36.29
CA VAL A 167 -7.53 5.65 36.84
C VAL A 167 -7.92 6.82 35.94
N ASP A 168 -6.95 7.63 35.50
CA ASP A 168 -7.22 8.76 34.60
C ASP A 168 -7.76 8.24 33.26
N SER A 169 -9.02 8.55 33.01
CA SER A 169 -9.72 8.13 31.81
C SER A 169 -10.33 9.32 31.10
N GLN A 170 -9.62 10.45 31.08
CA GLN A 170 -10.10 11.71 30.51
C GLN A 170 -10.77 11.59 29.13
N MET A 171 -10.37 10.59 28.34
CA MET A 171 -10.87 10.30 26.99
C MET A 171 -11.96 9.21 26.93
N GLY A 172 -12.48 8.74 28.07
CA GLY A 172 -13.49 7.69 28.13
C GLY A 172 -12.92 6.27 28.05
N HIS A 173 -11.63 6.10 28.33
CA HIS A 173 -10.90 4.84 28.49
C HIS A 173 -9.56 5.12 29.22
N PRO A 174 -8.84 4.10 29.73
CA PRO A 174 -7.53 4.29 30.35
C PRO A 174 -6.52 4.87 29.35
N LYS A 175 -5.59 5.73 29.80
CA LYS A 175 -4.62 6.39 28.90
C LYS A 175 -3.74 5.40 28.14
N ALA A 176 -3.19 4.42 28.84
CA ALA A 176 -2.31 3.41 28.24
C ALA A 176 -3.02 2.47 27.24
N TYR A 177 -4.35 2.59 27.08
CA TYR A 177 -5.06 1.78 26.11
C TYR A 177 -4.79 2.19 24.66
N ILE A 178 -4.58 3.48 24.40
CA ILE A 178 -4.21 3.98 23.07
C ILE A 178 -2.69 3.82 22.94
N ASP A 179 -2.28 2.66 22.43
CA ASP A 179 -0.91 2.41 21.99
C ASP A 179 -0.91 2.31 20.46
N ILE A 180 0.02 3.03 19.84
CA ILE A 180 0.10 3.21 18.39
C ILE A 180 0.69 1.96 17.70
N LEU A 181 1.53 1.18 18.40
CA LEU A 181 2.18 -0.02 17.86
C LEU A 181 1.25 -1.24 17.86
N ILE A 182 0.30 -1.30 18.79
CA ILE A 182 -0.61 -2.45 18.90
C ILE A 182 -2.01 -2.07 18.43
N PRO A 183 -2.61 -2.76 17.42
CA PRO A 183 -3.96 -2.44 16.99
C PRO A 183 -4.97 -2.61 18.12
N THR A 184 -5.84 -1.62 18.30
CA THR A 184 -7.01 -1.77 19.18
C THR A 184 -7.98 -2.76 18.53
N THR A 185 -8.14 -3.94 19.12
CA THR A 185 -8.94 -5.01 18.52
C THR A 185 -9.97 -5.57 19.50
N SER A 186 -11.20 -5.75 19.01
CA SER A 186 -12.28 -6.42 19.74
C SER A 186 -12.14 -7.95 19.72
N LYS A 187 -11.14 -8.50 19.03
CA LYS A 187 -10.83 -9.94 18.93
C LYS A 187 -10.75 -10.63 20.29
N TYR A 188 -10.18 -9.97 21.30
CA TYR A 188 -10.04 -10.53 22.64
C TYR A 188 -11.34 -10.49 23.46
N TYR A 189 -12.33 -9.74 22.98
CA TYR A 189 -13.55 -9.34 23.68
C TYR A 189 -14.81 -9.71 22.87
N ARG A 190 -14.82 -10.92 22.30
CA ARG A 190 -15.96 -11.50 21.55
C ARG A 190 -16.39 -10.68 20.32
N ASN A 191 -15.47 -9.91 19.72
CA ASN A 191 -15.74 -9.03 18.57
C ASN A 191 -16.88 -8.01 18.80
N ASN A 192 -17.16 -7.66 20.06
CA ASN A 192 -18.20 -6.68 20.38
C ASN A 192 -17.70 -5.27 20.02
N LYS A 193 -18.45 -4.52 19.18
CA LYS A 193 -18.13 -3.12 18.85
C LYS A 193 -18.17 -2.19 20.08
N ASN A 194 -18.97 -2.54 21.09
CA ASN A 194 -19.13 -1.81 22.34
C ASN A 194 -18.43 -2.49 23.52
N TYR A 195 -17.33 -3.21 23.26
CA TYR A 195 -16.62 -3.98 24.29
C TYR A 195 -16.17 -3.12 25.49
N LEU A 196 -15.88 -1.82 25.29
CA LEU A 196 -15.50 -0.91 26.37
C LEU A 196 -16.57 -0.74 27.47
N VAL A 197 -17.85 -0.95 27.14
CA VAL A 197 -18.93 -1.01 28.15
C VAL A 197 -18.88 -2.36 28.87
N SER A 198 -18.74 -3.45 28.13
CA SER A 198 -18.73 -4.82 28.66
C SER A 198 -17.53 -5.14 29.56
N VAL A 199 -16.36 -4.57 29.27
CA VAL A 199 -15.12 -4.81 30.03
C VAL A 199 -15.02 -3.93 31.29
N PHE A 200 -15.81 -2.86 31.40
CA PHE A 200 -15.69 -1.88 32.48
C PHE A 200 -15.75 -2.53 33.87
N GLN A 201 -16.75 -3.37 34.12
CA GLN A 201 -16.96 -3.94 35.45
C GLN A 201 -15.74 -4.75 35.93
N GLY A 202 -15.24 -5.69 35.13
CA GLY A 202 -14.06 -6.47 35.50
C GLY A 202 -12.79 -5.64 35.59
N TYR A 203 -12.65 -4.61 34.74
CA TYR A 203 -11.50 -3.71 34.77
C TYR A 203 -11.43 -2.98 36.11
N VAL A 204 -12.56 -2.41 36.55
CA VAL A 204 -12.62 -1.64 37.79
C VAL A 204 -12.44 -2.51 39.03
N TYR A 205 -12.98 -3.74 39.06
CA TYR A 205 -12.64 -4.70 40.13
C TYR A 205 -11.14 -5.00 40.18
N THR A 206 -10.49 -5.14 39.03
CA THR A 206 -9.05 -5.41 38.96
C THR A 206 -8.23 -4.22 39.45
N LEU A 207 -8.61 -3.01 39.04
CA LEU A 207 -7.99 -1.77 39.49
C LEU A 207 -8.21 -1.53 40.99
N GLN A 208 -9.40 -1.82 41.50
CA GLN A 208 -9.67 -1.74 42.93
C GLN A 208 -8.85 -2.76 43.73
N TYR A 209 -8.69 -3.98 43.22
CA TYR A 209 -7.80 -4.99 43.81
C TYR A 209 -6.34 -4.53 43.82
N LEU A 210 -5.87 -3.89 42.74
CA LEU A 210 -4.52 -3.32 42.69
C LEU A 210 -4.33 -2.31 43.82
N TRP A 211 -5.25 -1.36 43.98
CA TRP A 211 -5.21 -0.40 45.08
C TRP A 211 -5.27 -1.07 46.45
N TYR A 212 -6.12 -2.08 46.62
CA TYR A 212 -6.19 -2.87 47.85
C TYR A 212 -4.88 -3.60 48.18
N SER A 213 -4.14 -4.02 47.17
CA SER A 213 -2.90 -4.79 47.33
C SER A 213 -1.67 -3.90 47.51
N ILE A 214 -1.68 -2.71 46.88
CA ILE A 214 -0.62 -1.70 47.04
C ILE A 214 -0.77 -0.97 48.38
N LEU A 215 -1.99 -0.76 48.86
CA LEU A 215 -2.28 -0.14 50.15
C LEU A 215 -2.37 -1.20 51.24
N ASP A 216 -2.07 -0.85 52.48
CA ASP A 216 -2.55 -1.70 53.57
C ASP A 216 -4.08 -1.55 53.71
N LYS A 217 -4.71 -2.53 54.36
CA LYS A 217 -6.17 -2.57 54.50
C LYS A 217 -6.73 -1.32 55.19
N GLU A 218 -6.01 -0.73 56.14
CA GLU A 218 -6.47 0.46 56.85
C GLU A 218 -6.42 1.70 55.95
N GLN A 219 -5.30 1.91 55.23
CA GLN A 219 -5.14 2.99 54.27
C GLN A 219 -6.21 2.91 53.18
N PHE A 220 -6.44 1.72 52.63
CA PHE A 220 -7.47 1.50 51.60
C PHE A 220 -8.87 1.91 52.08
N LEU A 221 -9.24 1.53 53.31
CA LEU A 221 -10.56 1.85 53.89
C LEU A 221 -10.70 3.32 54.32
N ARG A 222 -9.59 4.04 54.55
CA ARG A 222 -9.60 5.46 54.92
C ARG A 222 -9.76 6.41 53.72
N ILE A 223 -9.48 5.96 52.50
CA ILE A 223 -9.62 6.79 51.31
C ILE A 223 -11.11 6.84 50.90
N PRO A 224 -11.72 8.02 50.74
CA PRO A 224 -13.14 8.15 50.43
C PRO A 224 -13.55 7.35 49.19
N HIS A 225 -14.63 6.59 49.31
CA HIS A 225 -15.25 5.81 48.22
C HIS A 225 -14.36 4.75 47.55
N LEU A 226 -13.10 4.55 47.97
CA LEU A 226 -12.19 3.63 47.28
C LEU A 226 -12.66 2.17 47.40
N ASN A 227 -13.35 1.82 48.49
CA ASN A 227 -14.05 0.55 48.67
C ASN A 227 -15.29 0.38 47.76
N GLU A 228 -15.78 1.46 47.16
CA GLU A 228 -16.92 1.51 46.22
C GLU A 228 -16.49 1.67 44.76
N MET A 229 -15.19 1.63 44.46
CA MET A 229 -14.66 1.87 43.11
C MET A 229 -15.32 0.97 42.04
N HIS A 230 -15.54 -0.32 42.30
CA HIS A 230 -16.25 -1.26 41.41
C HIS A 230 -17.65 -0.83 40.95
N ILE A 231 -18.29 0.14 41.62
CA ILE A 231 -19.57 0.74 41.25
C ILE A 231 -19.44 2.25 41.00
N ALA A 232 -18.28 2.72 40.52
CA ALA A 232 -18.00 4.13 40.26
C ALA A 232 -19.13 4.83 39.49
N ASP A 233 -19.70 4.16 38.47
CA ASP A 233 -20.81 4.67 37.66
C ASP A 233 -22.11 4.88 38.45
N LYS A 234 -22.32 4.15 39.53
CA LYS A 234 -23.44 4.38 40.45
C LYS A 234 -23.16 5.51 41.44
N VAL A 235 -21.92 5.62 41.89
CA VAL A 235 -21.48 6.65 42.85
C VAL A 235 -21.48 8.03 42.19
N PHE A 236 -20.85 8.16 41.02
CA PHE A 236 -20.60 9.43 40.35
C PHE A 236 -21.40 9.62 39.06
N GLY A 237 -22.09 8.61 38.54
CA GLY A 237 -22.74 8.70 37.22
C GLY A 237 -23.80 9.79 37.10
N LYS A 238 -24.54 10.10 38.18
CA LYS A 238 -25.50 11.21 38.20
C LYS A 238 -24.81 12.59 38.13
N GLU A 239 -23.62 12.71 38.70
CA GLU A 239 -22.81 13.93 38.59
C GLU A 239 -22.30 14.10 37.18
N VAL A 240 -21.68 13.05 36.62
CA VAL A 240 -21.19 13.05 35.23
C VAL A 240 -22.32 13.31 34.23
N LEU A 241 -23.50 12.72 34.44
CA LEU A 241 -24.66 12.96 33.57
C LEU A 241 -25.15 14.42 33.64
N ARG A 242 -25.12 15.05 34.82
CA ARG A 242 -25.47 16.48 34.96
C ARG A 242 -24.47 17.38 34.25
N GLU A 243 -23.18 17.05 34.32
CA GLU A 243 -22.14 17.76 33.57
C GLU A 243 -22.34 17.65 32.06
N LEU A 244 -22.79 16.50 31.56
CA LEU A 244 -23.10 16.27 30.15
C LEU A 244 -24.41 16.94 29.70
N GLY A 245 -25.44 16.93 30.56
CA GLY A 245 -26.79 17.41 30.24
C GLY A 245 -26.86 18.91 29.90
N GLY A 246 -25.81 19.68 30.23
CA GLY A 246 -25.69 21.07 29.80
C GLY A 246 -25.28 21.25 28.32
N TRP A 247 -24.87 20.19 27.62
CA TRP A 247 -24.19 20.29 26.33
C TRP A 247 -24.97 19.75 25.13
N LEU A 248 -26.02 18.94 25.31
CA LEU A 248 -26.63 18.17 24.20
C LEU A 248 -28.17 18.05 24.28
N PRO A 249 -28.89 18.12 23.14
CA PRO A 249 -30.33 17.86 23.05
C PRO A 249 -30.70 16.40 23.42
N GLU A 250 -31.88 16.19 24.01
CA GLU A 250 -32.38 14.85 24.41
C GLU A 250 -32.43 13.82 23.26
N GLU A 251 -32.63 14.28 22.03
CA GLU A 251 -32.70 13.40 20.84
C GLU A 251 -31.34 12.79 20.50
N GLU A 252 -30.24 13.54 20.66
CA GLU A 252 -28.88 13.01 20.43
C GLU A 252 -28.50 11.96 21.48
N PHE A 253 -29.01 12.10 22.71
CA PHE A 253 -28.79 11.14 23.78
C PHE A 253 -29.36 9.76 23.44
N LYS A 254 -30.54 9.71 22.81
CA LYS A 254 -31.17 8.46 22.38
C LYS A 254 -30.42 7.80 21.23
N ILE A 255 -29.88 8.58 20.29
CA ILE A 255 -29.15 8.06 19.12
C ILE A 255 -27.79 7.46 19.52
N ARG A 256 -27.11 8.04 20.52
CA ARG A 256 -25.75 7.63 20.94
C ARG A 256 -25.69 7.00 22.33
N GLN A 257 -26.79 6.36 22.77
CA GLN A 257 -26.93 5.86 24.14
C GLN A 257 -25.74 5.01 24.62
N THR A 258 -25.21 4.10 23.79
CA THR A 258 -24.07 3.25 24.20
C THR A 258 -22.76 4.01 24.32
N GLU A 259 -22.54 5.06 23.51
CA GLU A 259 -21.37 5.92 23.63
C GLU A 259 -21.42 6.75 24.91
N PHE A 260 -22.61 7.23 25.28
CA PHE A 260 -22.85 7.92 26.56
C PHE A 260 -22.69 6.99 27.75
N GLU A 261 -23.24 5.78 27.69
CA GLU A 261 -23.06 4.80 28.77
C GLU A 261 -21.58 4.50 28.99
N ARG A 262 -20.82 4.27 27.91
CA ARG A 262 -19.36 4.13 27.96
C ARG A 262 -18.75 5.36 28.64
N TYR A 263 -19.02 6.54 28.12
CA TYR A 263 -18.41 7.77 28.62
C TYR A 263 -18.71 7.99 30.10
N ILE A 264 -19.95 7.82 30.55
CA ILE A 264 -20.37 7.98 31.94
C ILE A 264 -19.61 7.02 32.86
N LYS A 265 -19.51 5.74 32.47
CA LYS A 265 -18.80 4.72 33.25
C LYS A 265 -17.33 5.11 33.45
N TRP A 266 -16.62 5.38 32.36
CA TRP A 266 -15.21 5.74 32.42
C TRP A 266 -14.99 7.09 33.12
N LYS A 267 -15.76 8.14 32.80
CA LYS A 267 -15.64 9.42 33.53
C LYS A 267 -16.00 9.37 35.00
N SER A 268 -16.83 8.41 35.41
CA SER A 268 -17.08 8.16 36.83
C SER A 268 -15.86 7.53 37.51
N LEU A 269 -15.11 6.68 36.83
CA LEU A 269 -13.82 6.18 37.32
C LEU A 269 -12.79 7.32 37.47
N ASP A 270 -12.76 8.25 36.52
CA ASP A 270 -11.87 9.42 36.51
C ASP A 270 -11.96 10.27 37.80
N ARG A 271 -13.12 10.27 38.50
CA ARG A 271 -13.28 10.96 39.79
C ARG A 271 -12.33 10.46 40.86
N PHE A 272 -11.96 9.19 40.80
CA PHE A 272 -10.97 8.62 41.72
C PHE A 272 -9.59 9.24 41.53
N PHE A 273 -9.27 9.84 40.38
CA PHE A 273 -8.00 10.53 40.18
C PHE A 273 -7.84 11.67 41.19
N GLY A 274 -8.85 12.54 41.30
CA GLY A 274 -8.85 13.64 42.27
C GLY A 274 -8.81 13.16 43.71
N ILE A 275 -9.61 12.12 44.03
CA ILE A 275 -9.68 11.53 45.37
C ILE A 275 -8.33 10.95 45.79
N LEU A 276 -7.73 10.09 44.97
CA LEU A 276 -6.45 9.45 45.26
C LEU A 276 -5.32 10.47 45.31
N ASN A 277 -5.29 11.44 44.39
CA ASN A 277 -4.28 12.48 44.39
C ASN A 277 -4.31 13.30 45.70
N MET A 278 -5.51 13.70 46.14
CA MET A 278 -5.70 14.52 47.34
C MET A 278 -5.49 13.75 48.65
N HIS A 279 -6.03 12.54 48.74
CA HIS A 279 -6.06 11.79 50.00
C HIS A 279 -4.88 10.83 50.19
N LEU A 280 -4.14 10.50 49.13
CA LEU A 280 -2.99 9.59 49.16
C LEU A 280 -1.72 10.26 48.65
N VAL A 281 -1.63 10.59 47.36
CA VAL A 281 -0.36 11.01 46.72
C VAL A 281 0.21 12.26 47.38
N ARG A 282 -0.57 13.35 47.46
CA ARG A 282 -0.11 14.61 48.11
C ARG A 282 0.30 14.43 49.57
N LYS A 283 -0.32 13.48 50.29
CA LYS A 283 0.06 13.20 51.69
C LYS A 283 1.41 12.50 51.74
N LEU A 284 1.62 11.49 50.90
CA LEU A 284 2.90 10.79 50.82
C LEU A 284 4.00 11.72 50.32
N GLU A 285 3.75 12.56 49.32
CA GLU A 285 4.72 13.57 48.85
C GLU A 285 5.14 14.51 49.99
N LYS A 286 4.19 14.95 50.81
CA LYS A 286 4.47 15.77 52.00
C LYS A 286 5.23 15.00 53.09
N GLU A 287 4.87 13.74 53.32
CA GLU A 287 5.51 12.87 54.33
C GLU A 287 6.97 12.59 53.99
N TYR A 288 7.25 12.29 52.71
CA TYR A 288 8.59 11.96 52.24
C TYR A 288 9.40 13.17 51.77
N GLY A 289 8.76 14.34 51.61
CA GLY A 289 9.42 15.56 51.11
C GLY A 289 9.88 15.44 49.65
N ILE A 290 9.23 14.60 48.85
CA ILE A 290 9.57 14.34 47.44
C ILE A 290 8.33 14.45 46.57
N ARG A 291 8.52 14.68 45.27
CA ARG A 291 7.47 14.42 44.28
C ARG A 291 7.45 12.93 43.95
N ILE A 292 6.29 12.29 44.07
CA ILE A 292 6.16 10.87 43.69
C ILE A 292 5.98 10.85 42.17
N SER A 293 7.01 10.41 41.47
CA SER A 293 6.96 10.17 40.04
C SER A 293 8.04 9.14 39.69
N PRO A 294 7.78 8.22 38.74
CA PRO A 294 8.82 7.37 38.18
C PRO A 294 10.00 8.19 37.65
N SER A 295 9.79 9.42 37.17
CA SER A 295 10.86 10.27 36.66
C SER A 295 11.71 10.95 37.77
N ASN A 296 11.40 10.76 39.05
CA ASN A 296 12.13 11.42 40.14
C ASN A 296 13.45 10.70 40.49
N GLY A 297 14.58 11.16 39.94
CA GLY A 297 15.93 10.64 40.23
C GLY A 297 16.49 10.96 41.63
N GLU A 298 15.74 11.65 42.49
CA GLU A 298 16.16 11.96 43.86
C GLU A 298 16.15 10.73 44.78
N ILE A 299 15.31 9.73 44.47
CA ILE A 299 15.07 8.57 45.35
C ILE A 299 15.78 7.28 44.92
N PHE A 300 16.46 7.29 43.78
CA PHE A 300 17.20 6.14 43.25
C PHE A 300 18.37 6.55 42.35
N GLU A 301 19.25 5.60 42.08
CA GLU A 301 20.32 5.70 41.09
C GLU A 301 20.17 4.61 40.04
N LEU A 302 20.53 4.96 38.81
CA LEU A 302 20.58 4.04 37.68
C LEU A 302 22.01 3.62 37.41
N HIS A 303 22.34 2.43 37.88
CA HIS A 303 23.63 1.79 37.64
C HIS A 303 23.41 0.29 37.41
N CYS A 304 23.43 -0.14 36.15
CA CYS A 304 23.32 -1.55 35.79
C CYS A 304 24.59 -2.32 36.13
N LYS A 305 24.52 -3.21 37.13
CA LYS A 305 25.61 -4.12 37.55
C LYS A 305 25.73 -5.38 36.67
N CYS A 306 24.85 -5.52 35.69
CA CYS A 306 24.73 -6.65 34.78
C CYS A 306 24.43 -6.11 33.37
N ASN A 307 24.41 -7.01 32.39
CA ASN A 307 23.96 -6.70 31.04
C ASN A 307 22.47 -7.07 30.89
N PRO A 308 21.54 -6.09 30.81
CA PRO A 308 20.11 -6.36 30.60
C PRO A 308 19.84 -7.20 29.35
N ARG A 309 20.64 -7.02 28.28
CA ARG A 309 20.49 -7.79 27.04
C ARG A 309 20.69 -9.27 27.28
N GLU A 310 21.65 -9.68 28.10
CA GLU A 310 21.85 -11.12 28.37
C GLU A 310 20.69 -11.71 29.18
N ILE A 311 20.09 -10.95 30.12
CA ILE A 311 18.93 -11.40 30.88
C ILE A 311 17.69 -11.55 29.99
N LEU A 312 17.51 -10.63 29.04
CA LEU A 312 16.38 -10.57 28.12
C LEU A 312 16.61 -11.35 26.82
N LYS A 313 17.76 -12.01 26.65
CA LYS A 313 18.18 -12.72 25.43
C LYS A 313 17.11 -13.58 24.80
N LYS A 314 16.37 -14.34 25.61
CA LYS A 314 15.29 -15.22 25.14
C LYS A 314 14.23 -14.49 24.30
N PHE A 315 14.01 -13.19 24.55
CA PHE A 315 13.01 -12.40 23.86
C PHE A 315 13.48 -11.86 22.50
N TYR A 316 14.78 -11.77 22.20
CA TYR A 316 15.24 -11.27 20.89
C TYR A 316 16.10 -12.27 20.12
N SER A 317 16.68 -13.27 20.78
CA SER A 317 17.48 -14.30 20.13
C SER A 317 16.63 -15.30 19.33
N THR A 318 15.32 -15.33 19.56
CA THR A 318 14.41 -16.19 18.81
C THR A 318 13.94 -15.44 17.57
N PRO A 319 14.19 -15.92 16.35
CA PRO A 319 13.69 -15.28 15.15
C PRO A 319 12.16 -15.09 15.22
N PHE A 320 11.70 -13.97 14.65
CA PHE A 320 10.30 -13.71 14.42
C PHE A 320 10.05 -13.69 12.90
N PRO A 321 8.95 -14.25 12.38
CA PRO A 321 8.68 -14.21 10.94
C PRO A 321 8.64 -12.78 10.41
N GLU A 322 9.25 -12.53 9.24
CA GLU A 322 9.05 -11.25 8.55
C GLU A 322 7.57 -11.04 8.18
N PRO A 323 7.08 -9.80 8.12
CA PRO A 323 5.78 -9.50 7.54
C PRO A 323 5.69 -10.08 6.12
N ASN A 324 4.54 -10.65 5.76
CA ASN A 324 4.36 -11.37 4.48
C ASN A 324 4.74 -10.53 3.25
N PHE A 325 4.46 -9.22 3.27
CA PHE A 325 4.77 -8.32 2.17
C PHE A 325 6.29 -8.09 1.97
N MET A 326 7.13 -8.37 2.98
CA MET A 326 8.58 -8.30 2.82
C MET A 326 9.13 -9.40 1.89
N SER A 327 8.36 -10.48 1.66
CA SER A 327 8.72 -11.52 0.69
C SER A 327 8.78 -11.02 -0.76
N LEU A 328 8.19 -9.86 -1.06
CA LEU A 328 8.24 -9.22 -2.38
C LEU A 328 9.67 -8.87 -2.82
N SER A 329 10.56 -8.61 -1.87
CA SER A 329 11.98 -8.39 -2.15
C SER A 329 12.66 -9.59 -2.84
N ASN A 330 12.21 -10.80 -2.53
CA ASN A 330 12.81 -12.04 -3.03
C ASN A 330 12.08 -12.63 -4.24
N ASN A 331 10.83 -12.23 -4.45
CA ASN A 331 10.01 -12.71 -5.57
C ASN A 331 9.04 -11.62 -6.04
N PRO A 332 9.50 -10.66 -6.85
CA PRO A 332 8.66 -9.56 -7.34
C PRO A 332 7.55 -10.02 -8.32
N ASP A 333 7.62 -11.25 -8.85
CA ASP A 333 6.58 -11.84 -9.72
C ASP A 333 5.45 -12.51 -8.93
N LYS A 334 5.60 -12.62 -7.60
CA LYS A 334 4.55 -13.14 -6.75
C LYS A 334 3.32 -12.23 -6.88
N THR A 335 2.20 -12.82 -7.29
CA THR A 335 0.90 -12.15 -7.35
C THR A 335 0.45 -11.77 -5.94
N MET A 336 0.82 -10.56 -5.50
CA MET A 336 0.30 -9.93 -4.30
C MET A 336 -0.60 -8.75 -4.68
N ASN A 337 -1.54 -8.42 -3.79
CA ASN A 337 -2.43 -7.30 -4.00
C ASN A 337 -1.68 -5.95 -3.85
N TYR A 338 -2.35 -4.88 -4.23
CA TYR A 338 -1.79 -3.53 -4.14
C TYR A 338 -1.44 -3.10 -2.70
N GLU A 339 -2.21 -3.51 -1.70
CA GLU A 339 -1.97 -3.13 -0.30
C GLU A 339 -0.66 -3.70 0.26
N ASP A 340 -0.32 -4.93 -0.12
CA ASP A 340 0.96 -5.54 0.25
C ASP A 340 2.14 -4.80 -0.38
N TRP A 341 2.02 -4.44 -1.67
CA TRP A 341 3.01 -3.60 -2.34
C TRP A 341 3.13 -2.21 -1.72
N LYS A 342 2.01 -1.59 -1.36
CA LYS A 342 1.97 -0.29 -0.68
C LYS A 342 2.73 -0.34 0.64
N LYS A 343 2.52 -1.38 1.47
CA LYS A 343 3.28 -1.59 2.71
C LYS A 343 4.77 -1.78 2.47
N TYR A 344 5.13 -2.59 1.47
CA TYR A 344 6.53 -2.79 1.08
C TYR A 344 7.20 -1.48 0.63
N LEU A 345 6.55 -0.70 -0.23
CA LEU A 345 7.05 0.58 -0.69
C LEU A 345 7.15 1.59 0.46
N ASN A 346 6.15 1.64 1.35
CA ASN A 346 6.20 2.49 2.53
C ASN A 346 7.42 2.23 3.43
N VAL A 347 7.83 0.97 3.60
CA VAL A 347 9.09 0.62 4.29
C VAL A 347 10.29 1.17 3.53
N LYS A 348 10.33 1.03 2.21
CA LYS A 348 11.45 1.49 1.37
C LYS A 348 11.58 3.01 1.33
N PHE A 349 10.46 3.71 1.36
CA PHE A 349 10.39 5.16 1.50
C PHE A 349 10.41 5.63 2.96
N LEU A 350 10.55 4.72 3.93
CA LEU A 350 10.60 5.02 5.36
C LEU A 350 9.44 5.90 5.84
N TRP A 351 8.28 5.77 5.20
CA TRP A 351 7.08 6.58 5.43
C TRP A 351 7.31 8.10 5.37
N TYR A 352 8.42 8.55 4.76
CA TYR A 352 8.61 9.96 4.50
C TYR A 352 7.62 10.44 3.45
N PRO A 353 7.24 11.73 3.51
CA PRO A 353 6.50 12.35 2.43
C PRO A 353 7.24 12.22 1.09
N LEU A 354 6.49 12.08 0.00
CA LEU A 354 7.06 12.00 -1.34
C LEU A 354 6.46 13.04 -2.29
N ASP A 355 7.31 13.60 -3.13
CA ASP A 355 6.99 14.45 -4.29
C ASP A 355 7.50 13.75 -5.56
N VAL A 356 6.85 14.00 -6.70
CA VAL A 356 7.16 13.33 -7.97
C VAL A 356 7.49 14.34 -9.05
N LEU A 357 8.61 14.12 -9.74
CA LEU A 357 9.04 14.80 -10.95
C LEU A 357 9.03 13.78 -12.10
N SER A 358 8.11 13.94 -13.06
CA SER A 358 8.06 13.07 -14.24
C SER A 358 8.88 13.65 -15.39
N SER A 359 9.67 12.79 -16.06
CA SER A 359 10.38 13.12 -17.30
C SER A 359 9.48 13.15 -18.55
N GLY A 360 8.25 12.63 -18.47
CA GLY A 360 7.41 12.34 -19.64
C GLY A 360 6.64 13.55 -20.22
N ALA A 361 6.69 14.71 -19.58
CA ALA A 361 6.03 15.93 -20.05
C ALA A 361 6.94 16.67 -21.06
N GLY A 362 6.75 16.39 -22.34
CA GLY A 362 7.60 16.90 -23.42
C GLY A 362 7.99 18.38 -23.35
N GLY A 363 9.24 18.65 -23.74
CA GLY A 363 9.70 19.94 -24.26
C GLY A 363 11.07 20.39 -23.76
N THR A 364 11.27 20.48 -22.45
CA THR A 364 12.44 21.22 -21.89
C THR A 364 12.98 20.70 -20.55
N PHE A 365 12.15 20.05 -19.73
CA PHE A 365 12.55 19.55 -18.40
C PHE A 365 12.78 18.04 -18.44
N ASN A 366 13.97 17.59 -18.06
CA ASN A 366 14.36 16.18 -18.04
C ASN A 366 14.64 15.73 -16.59
N GLY A 367 13.92 14.71 -16.11
CA GLY A 367 14.09 14.15 -14.77
C GLY A 367 15.51 13.65 -14.49
N ALA A 368 16.20 13.10 -15.49
CA ALA A 368 17.59 12.66 -15.38
C ALA A 368 18.53 13.85 -15.10
N ALA A 369 18.38 14.95 -15.85
CA ALA A 369 19.20 16.14 -15.68
C ALA A 369 18.95 16.78 -14.30
N ALA A 370 17.69 16.89 -13.89
CA ALA A 370 17.32 17.41 -12.58
C ALA A 370 17.91 16.57 -11.43
N LEU A 371 17.86 15.24 -11.54
CA LEU A 371 18.48 14.32 -10.58
C LEU A 371 19.99 14.53 -10.50
N ILE A 372 20.69 14.60 -11.65
CA ILE A 372 22.13 14.81 -11.72
C ILE A 372 22.54 16.09 -10.98
N TYR A 373 21.85 17.20 -11.26
CA TYR A 373 22.15 18.48 -10.62
C TYR A 373 21.86 18.46 -9.11
N LEU A 374 20.70 17.93 -8.71
CA LEU A 374 20.32 17.91 -7.30
C LEU A 374 21.21 16.98 -6.47
N LEU A 375 21.48 15.76 -6.97
CA LEU A 375 22.36 14.80 -6.32
C LEU A 375 23.77 15.36 -6.16
N SER A 376 24.32 15.96 -7.23
CA SER A 376 25.64 16.58 -7.20
C SER A 376 25.69 17.74 -6.21
N GLY A 377 24.68 18.61 -6.23
CA GLY A 377 24.59 19.76 -5.33
C GLY A 377 24.54 19.35 -3.86
N ILE A 378 23.71 18.35 -3.51
CA ILE A 378 23.64 17.83 -2.13
C ILE A 378 24.97 17.22 -1.69
N CYS A 379 25.63 16.45 -2.55
CA CYS A 379 26.90 15.82 -2.21
C CYS A 379 28.02 16.84 -2.00
N GLU A 380 28.16 17.83 -2.91
CA GLU A 380 29.18 18.88 -2.74
C GLU A 380 28.87 19.76 -1.53
N PHE A 381 27.60 20.10 -1.27
CA PHE A 381 27.21 20.83 -0.05
C PHE A 381 27.63 20.08 1.23
N LYS A 382 27.31 18.78 1.33
CA LYS A 382 27.70 17.96 2.49
C LYS A 382 29.21 17.89 2.67
N LYS A 383 29.94 17.76 1.57
CA LYS A 383 31.40 17.74 1.56
C LYS A 383 32.00 19.05 2.05
N GLU A 384 31.49 20.19 1.57
CA GLU A 384 31.91 21.53 2.00
C GLU A 384 31.68 21.77 3.50
N HIS A 385 30.59 21.22 4.05
CA HIS A 385 30.22 21.37 5.46
C HIS A 385 30.73 20.24 6.36
N GLY A 386 31.52 19.30 5.84
CA GLY A 386 32.05 18.17 6.60
C GLY A 386 30.99 17.20 7.13
N ILE A 387 29.80 17.18 6.54
CA ILE A 387 28.70 16.27 6.90
C ILE A 387 29.03 14.87 6.37
N LYS A 388 29.12 13.89 7.28
CA LYS A 388 29.49 12.51 6.96
C LYS A 388 28.30 11.60 6.68
N ASP A 389 27.08 12.03 7.00
CA ASP A 389 25.88 11.22 6.81
C ASP A 389 25.58 11.05 5.31
N PRO A 390 25.49 9.81 4.81
CA PRO A 390 25.35 9.57 3.38
C PRO A 390 23.94 9.94 2.89
N THR A 391 23.86 10.55 1.72
CA THR A 391 22.59 10.84 1.05
C THR A 391 21.96 9.55 0.51
N ARG A 392 20.65 9.38 0.71
CA ARG A 392 19.96 8.16 0.29
C ARG A 392 19.43 8.26 -1.13
N VAL A 393 19.70 7.22 -1.90
CA VAL A 393 19.21 7.07 -3.27
C VAL A 393 18.51 5.71 -3.36
N LEU A 394 17.28 5.69 -3.87
CA LEU A 394 16.56 4.47 -4.17
C LEU A 394 16.52 4.29 -5.70
N ARG A 395 17.15 3.23 -6.21
CA ARG A 395 17.01 2.82 -7.60
C ARG A 395 15.79 1.93 -7.74
N ILE A 396 14.84 2.32 -8.58
CA ILE A 396 13.55 1.66 -8.72
C ILE A 396 13.45 1.11 -10.14
N LYS A 397 13.40 -0.22 -10.26
CA LYS A 397 13.40 -0.94 -11.53
C LYS A 397 12.00 -1.44 -11.87
N HIS A 398 11.56 -1.19 -13.10
CA HIS A 398 10.33 -1.69 -13.68
C HIS A 398 10.68 -2.64 -14.82
N ARG A 399 10.29 -3.91 -14.71
CA ARG A 399 10.60 -4.92 -15.74
C ARG A 399 9.87 -4.61 -17.05
N GLU A 400 10.60 -4.69 -18.15
CA GLU A 400 10.09 -4.49 -19.50
C GLU A 400 10.16 -5.81 -20.29
N TYR A 401 9.07 -6.19 -20.94
CA TYR A 401 8.98 -7.44 -21.70
C TYR A 401 8.69 -7.15 -23.18
N PHE A 402 9.33 -7.92 -24.06
CA PHE A 402 9.01 -7.99 -25.48
C PHE A 402 8.79 -9.47 -25.83
N GLU A 403 7.63 -9.81 -26.37
CA GLU A 403 7.26 -11.21 -26.70
C GLU A 403 7.53 -12.18 -25.54
N ASP A 404 7.04 -11.82 -24.35
CA ASP A 404 7.21 -12.58 -23.08
C ASP A 404 8.67 -12.76 -22.61
N LYS A 405 9.64 -12.12 -23.26
CA LYS A 405 11.05 -12.11 -22.84
C LYS A 405 11.39 -10.79 -22.16
N LEU A 406 12.03 -10.89 -21.00
CA LEU A 406 12.56 -9.73 -20.29
C LEU A 406 13.66 -9.09 -21.14
N ILE A 407 13.44 -7.85 -21.59
CA ILE A 407 14.43 -7.10 -22.38
C ILE A 407 15.30 -6.18 -21.52
N GLY A 408 14.84 -5.84 -20.32
CA GLY A 408 15.55 -4.99 -19.37
C GLY A 408 14.57 -4.35 -18.39
N HIS A 409 14.95 -3.17 -17.90
CA HIS A 409 14.19 -2.39 -16.96
C HIS A 409 14.09 -0.93 -17.41
N ARG A 410 12.92 -0.35 -17.21
CA ARG A 410 12.79 1.10 -17.05
C ARG A 410 13.18 1.47 -15.63
N ILE A 411 13.90 2.57 -15.48
CA ILE A 411 14.53 2.97 -14.22
C ILE A 411 13.94 4.30 -13.78
N SER A 412 13.44 4.32 -12.54
CA SER A 412 13.14 5.53 -11.79
C SER A 412 14.14 5.65 -10.63
N TYR A 413 14.34 6.85 -10.13
CA TYR A 413 15.17 7.09 -8.95
C TYR A 413 14.38 7.87 -7.91
N ALA A 414 14.64 7.63 -6.63
CA ALA A 414 14.23 8.52 -5.57
C ALA A 414 15.44 9.04 -4.81
N LEU A 415 15.41 10.33 -4.47
CA LEU A 415 16.44 10.99 -3.68
C LEU A 415 15.81 11.49 -2.38
N LEU A 416 16.36 11.10 -1.24
CA LEU A 416 15.94 11.66 0.05
C LEU A 416 16.57 13.03 0.22
N VAL A 417 15.74 14.07 0.17
CA VAL A 417 16.17 15.44 0.43
C VAL A 417 16.03 15.72 1.91
N GLU A 418 17.19 15.80 2.57
CA GLU A 418 17.31 16.27 3.94
C GLU A 418 17.19 17.79 3.92
N ALA A 419 16.24 18.34 4.68
CA ALA A 419 16.13 19.76 4.78
C ALA A 419 17.02 20.26 5.93
N PHE A 420 17.92 21.19 5.61
CA PHE A 420 18.81 21.84 6.57
C PHE A 420 18.27 23.24 6.86
N GLY A 421 17.58 23.42 7.99
CA GLY A 421 17.05 24.72 8.40
C GLY A 421 16.45 24.73 9.81
N GLU A 422 16.45 25.90 10.46
CA GLU A 422 16.00 26.08 11.85
C GLU A 422 14.47 25.99 12.05
N LEU A 423 13.69 25.98 10.96
CA LEU A 423 12.22 25.95 11.00
C LEU A 423 11.66 24.82 10.12
N TYR A 424 11.39 23.68 10.74
CA TYR A 424 10.39 22.65 10.36
C TYR A 424 10.28 22.25 8.88
N SER A 425 11.37 21.86 8.25
CA SER A 425 11.27 21.07 7.02
C SER A 425 11.62 19.61 7.33
N HIS A 426 10.61 18.75 7.34
CA HIS A 426 10.82 17.31 7.47
C HIS A 426 11.50 16.77 6.20
N PRO A 427 12.39 15.76 6.31
CA PRO A 427 12.96 15.12 5.14
C PRO A 427 11.86 14.54 4.25
N GLY A 428 12.06 14.53 2.94
CA GLY A 428 11.11 13.98 1.98
C GLY A 428 11.80 13.37 0.77
N TRP A 429 11.15 12.42 0.13
CA TRP A 429 11.64 11.84 -1.11
C TRP A 429 11.20 12.66 -2.31
N ILE A 430 12.12 12.88 -3.23
CA ILE A 430 11.80 13.31 -4.59
C ILE A 430 11.98 12.12 -5.51
N VAL A 431 10.89 11.67 -6.13
CA VAL A 431 10.88 10.59 -7.10
C VAL A 431 11.01 11.18 -8.50
N PHE A 432 12.11 10.85 -9.17
CA PHE A 432 12.33 11.08 -10.58
C PHE A 432 11.79 9.88 -11.35
N TYR A 433 10.58 10.00 -11.88
CA TYR A 433 9.85 8.92 -12.53
C TYR A 433 10.25 8.79 -14.01
N ASP A 434 10.50 7.55 -14.45
CA ASP A 434 10.84 7.20 -15.84
C ASP A 434 12.07 7.99 -16.36
N VAL A 435 13.21 7.80 -15.69
CA VAL A 435 14.47 8.52 -15.96
C VAL A 435 15.22 7.94 -17.16
N GLY A 436 15.16 6.63 -17.35
CA GLY A 436 15.89 5.96 -18.42
C GLY A 436 15.67 4.45 -18.45
N THR A 437 16.45 3.76 -19.28
CA THR A 437 16.38 2.31 -19.48
C THR A 437 17.76 1.70 -19.33
N ASP A 438 17.86 0.48 -18.79
CA ASP A 438 19.12 -0.28 -18.78
C ASP A 438 19.36 -1.09 -20.07
N PHE A 439 18.46 -0.95 -21.05
CA PHE A 439 18.53 -1.55 -22.38
C PHE A 439 18.64 -0.48 -23.49
N SER A 440 18.86 -0.93 -24.73
CA SER A 440 19.18 -0.08 -25.89
C SER A 440 18.15 1.01 -26.17
N GLY A 441 18.61 2.23 -26.47
CA GLY A 441 17.78 3.37 -26.85
C GLY A 441 18.30 4.70 -26.28
N THR A 442 17.59 5.79 -26.54
CA THR A 442 17.90 7.12 -25.98
C THR A 442 17.81 7.14 -24.45
N GLY A 443 16.91 6.34 -23.86
CA GLY A 443 16.80 6.14 -22.41
C GLY A 443 18.07 5.58 -21.75
N GLY A 444 18.88 4.83 -22.49
CA GLY A 444 20.16 4.31 -22.00
C GLY A 444 21.17 5.41 -21.68
N SER A 445 21.26 6.43 -22.54
CA SER A 445 22.22 7.54 -22.35
C SER A 445 22.00 8.32 -21.05
N TRP A 446 20.73 8.57 -20.70
CA TRP A 446 20.36 9.24 -19.46
C TRP A 446 20.61 8.38 -18.23
N TYR A 447 20.29 7.08 -18.30
CA TYR A 447 20.63 6.12 -17.26
C TYR A 447 22.14 6.11 -16.96
N TYR A 448 22.99 6.00 -17.99
CA TYR A 448 24.44 6.00 -17.81
C TYR A 448 24.96 7.31 -17.20
N SER A 449 24.42 8.45 -17.64
CA SER A 449 24.82 9.76 -17.10
C SER A 449 24.50 9.89 -15.61
N VAL A 450 23.34 9.37 -15.17
CA VAL A 450 22.99 9.33 -13.73
C VAL A 450 23.91 8.39 -12.97
N GLU A 451 24.16 7.19 -13.49
CA GLU A 451 25.04 6.20 -12.83
C GLU A 451 26.50 6.66 -12.73
N GLU A 452 27.00 7.46 -13.68
CA GLU A 452 28.33 8.08 -13.58
C GLU A 452 28.43 9.04 -12.38
N VAL A 453 27.38 9.83 -12.14
CA VAL A 453 27.30 10.73 -10.97
C VAL A 453 27.20 9.93 -9.68
N ILE A 454 26.37 8.88 -9.65
CA ILE A 454 26.27 7.97 -8.51
C ILE A 454 27.64 7.33 -8.22
N LYS A 455 28.36 6.87 -9.24
CA LYS A 455 29.70 6.30 -9.11
C LYS A 455 30.70 7.33 -8.58
N LYS A 456 30.65 8.57 -9.08
CA LYS A 456 31.49 9.69 -8.61
C LYS A 456 31.34 9.91 -7.10
N TYR A 457 30.12 9.87 -6.58
CA TYR A 457 29.83 10.16 -5.16
C TYR A 457 29.59 8.92 -4.28
N HIS A 458 29.89 7.71 -4.74
CA HIS A 458 29.48 6.46 -4.06
C HIS A 458 29.79 6.39 -2.55
N GLN A 459 30.89 6.97 -2.08
CA GLN A 459 31.26 7.00 -0.64
C GLN A 459 30.34 7.88 0.21
N MET A 460 29.63 8.82 -0.43
CA MET A 460 28.69 9.75 0.19
C MET A 460 27.23 9.32 -0.01
N LEU A 461 27.00 8.18 -0.67
CA LEU A 461 25.67 7.70 -1.00
C LEU A 461 25.37 6.39 -0.30
N LYS A 462 24.13 6.27 0.19
CA LYS A 462 23.53 4.99 0.56
C LYS A 462 22.51 4.64 -0.52
N ILE A 463 22.85 3.67 -1.37
CA ILE A 463 22.04 3.28 -2.52
C ILE A 463 21.31 1.99 -2.20
N ASP A 464 19.99 2.05 -2.20
CA ASP A 464 19.11 0.87 -2.13
C ASP A 464 18.49 0.61 -3.51
N GLU A 465 18.18 -0.65 -3.83
CA GLU A 465 17.53 -1.03 -5.08
C GLU A 465 16.25 -1.83 -4.82
N ILE A 466 15.21 -1.55 -5.60
CA ILE A 466 13.95 -2.30 -5.58
C ILE A 466 13.47 -2.59 -7.00
N ILE A 467 12.76 -3.72 -7.16
CA ILE A 467 12.06 -4.08 -8.38
C ILE A 467 10.56 -4.06 -8.08
N VAL A 468 9.78 -3.32 -8.86
CA VAL A 468 8.34 -3.14 -8.65
C VAL A 468 7.62 -3.02 -10.00
N PRO A 469 6.44 -3.65 -10.19
CA PRO A 469 5.64 -3.45 -11.40
C PRO A 469 5.31 -1.97 -11.63
N GLU A 470 5.50 -1.48 -12.87
CA GLU A 470 5.29 -0.05 -13.21
C GLU A 470 3.91 0.43 -12.74
N MET A 471 2.86 -0.32 -13.05
CA MET A 471 1.48 0.03 -12.69
C MET A 471 1.25 0.15 -11.18
N ILE A 472 1.89 -0.72 -10.39
CA ILE A 472 1.79 -0.70 -8.92
C ILE A 472 2.51 0.52 -8.38
N PHE A 473 3.74 0.76 -8.84
CA PHE A 473 4.54 1.89 -8.39
C PHE A 473 3.88 3.21 -8.74
N ARG A 474 3.37 3.34 -9.96
CA ARG A 474 2.64 4.51 -10.42
C ARG A 474 1.40 4.80 -9.58
N LYS A 475 0.60 3.77 -9.27
CA LYS A 475 -0.56 3.91 -8.38
C LYS A 475 -0.12 4.36 -6.98
N TYR A 476 0.96 3.79 -6.45
CA TYR A 476 1.55 4.20 -5.18
C TYR A 476 1.94 5.68 -5.17
N LEU A 477 2.60 6.16 -6.22
CA LEU A 477 2.96 7.57 -6.36
C LEU A 477 1.74 8.50 -6.37
N VAL A 478 0.64 8.10 -7.03
CA VAL A 478 -0.62 8.88 -7.03
C VAL A 478 -1.24 8.93 -5.63
N ASP A 479 -1.24 7.81 -4.91
CA ASP A 479 -1.87 7.73 -3.60
C ASP A 479 -1.10 8.52 -2.54
N GLU A 480 0.23 8.40 -2.52
CA GLU A 480 1.10 8.93 -1.45
C GLU A 480 1.74 10.29 -1.76
N SER A 481 1.69 10.79 -3.01
CA SER A 481 2.16 12.13 -3.33
C SER A 481 1.35 13.20 -2.58
N ILE A 482 2.03 14.14 -1.92
CA ILE A 482 1.38 15.22 -1.18
C ILE A 482 0.68 16.20 -2.14
N ARG A 483 1.30 16.49 -3.29
CA ARG A 483 0.80 17.51 -4.22
C ARG A 483 -0.24 16.95 -5.18
N GLU A 484 -1.38 17.63 -5.30
CA GLU A 484 -2.42 17.33 -6.29
C GLU A 484 -1.90 17.42 -7.73
N VAL A 485 -1.04 18.41 -8.01
CA VAL A 485 -0.42 18.62 -9.34
C VAL A 485 0.35 17.38 -9.82
N SER A 486 1.04 16.69 -8.92
CA SER A 486 1.74 15.45 -9.24
C SER A 486 0.77 14.31 -9.55
N LYS A 487 -0.43 14.29 -8.95
CA LYS A 487 -1.48 13.28 -9.23
C LYS A 487 -2.12 13.51 -10.60
N GLU A 488 -2.48 14.75 -10.91
CA GLU A 488 -3.05 15.13 -12.20
C GLU A 488 -2.07 14.85 -13.34
N HIS A 489 -0.78 15.15 -13.13
CA HIS A 489 0.26 14.89 -14.13
C HIS A 489 0.37 13.41 -14.49
N LEU A 490 0.43 12.54 -13.47
CA LEU A 490 0.44 11.10 -13.68
C LEU A 490 -0.85 10.63 -14.38
N GLN A 491 -2.02 11.16 -14.04
CA GLN A 491 -3.26 10.78 -14.73
C GLN A 491 -3.24 11.17 -16.22
N ILE A 492 -2.74 12.37 -16.56
CA ILE A 492 -2.63 12.85 -17.95
C ILE A 492 -1.71 11.97 -18.78
N GLU A 493 -0.55 11.55 -18.23
CA GLU A 493 0.35 10.64 -18.94
C GLU A 493 -0.31 9.28 -19.25
N GLU A 494 -1.26 8.83 -18.42
CA GLU A 494 -1.96 7.57 -18.65
C GLU A 494 -2.87 7.68 -19.87
N LEU A 495 -3.60 8.78 -19.91
CA LEU A 495 -4.50 9.09 -21.01
C LEU A 495 -3.69 9.22 -22.30
N LYS A 496 -2.54 9.88 -22.28
CA LYS A 496 -1.65 9.97 -23.45
C LYS A 496 -1.17 8.60 -23.94
N LYS A 497 -0.70 7.71 -23.04
CA LYS A 497 -0.28 6.34 -23.42
C LYS A 497 -1.45 5.55 -24.01
N LYS A 498 -2.64 5.65 -23.42
CA LYS A 498 -3.86 5.00 -23.95
C LYS A 498 -4.25 5.53 -25.32
N VAL A 499 -4.25 6.86 -25.50
CA VAL A 499 -4.53 7.51 -26.78
C VAL A 499 -3.55 7.03 -27.85
N LEU A 500 -2.25 7.06 -27.59
CA LEU A 500 -1.23 6.60 -28.54
C LEU A 500 -1.39 5.11 -28.89
N SER A 501 -1.75 4.26 -27.92
CA SER A 501 -2.06 2.85 -28.17
C SER A 501 -3.28 2.70 -29.09
N CYS A 502 -4.33 3.50 -28.88
CA CYS A 502 -5.50 3.51 -29.73
C CYS A 502 -5.17 4.00 -31.14
N GLU A 503 -4.36 5.05 -31.29
CA GLU A 503 -3.89 5.56 -32.59
C GLU A 503 -3.11 4.49 -33.37
N ASN A 504 -2.20 3.77 -32.70
CA ASN A 504 -1.45 2.67 -33.33
C ASN A 504 -2.36 1.51 -33.76
N LEU A 505 -3.36 1.15 -32.94
CA LEU A 505 -4.35 0.13 -33.30
C LEU A 505 -5.24 0.57 -34.46
N LEU A 506 -5.64 1.84 -34.49
CA LEU A 506 -6.41 2.43 -35.59
C LEU A 506 -5.61 2.37 -36.89
N LYS A 507 -4.35 2.82 -36.87
CA LYS A 507 -3.46 2.77 -38.04
C LYS A 507 -3.28 1.35 -38.57
N GLY A 508 -3.03 0.37 -37.68
CA GLY A 508 -2.91 -1.03 -38.08
C GLY A 508 -4.20 -1.60 -38.68
N THR A 509 -5.36 -1.16 -38.18
CA THR A 509 -6.68 -1.53 -38.71
C THR A 509 -6.92 -0.89 -40.09
N GLU A 510 -6.55 0.36 -40.28
CA GLU A 510 -6.64 1.07 -41.57
C GLU A 510 -5.75 0.42 -42.64
N GLU A 511 -4.53 0.03 -42.28
CA GLU A 511 -3.62 -0.70 -43.16
C GLU A 511 -4.22 -2.06 -43.58
N ALA A 512 -4.76 -2.82 -42.63
CA ALA A 512 -5.41 -4.10 -42.92
C ALA A 512 -6.67 -3.93 -43.81
N LEU A 513 -7.49 -2.91 -43.55
CA LEU A 513 -8.66 -2.59 -44.37
C LEU A 513 -8.28 -2.18 -45.79
N SER A 514 -7.20 -1.41 -45.96
CA SER A 514 -6.67 -1.02 -47.27
C SER A 514 -6.25 -2.23 -48.10
N VAL A 515 -5.53 -3.18 -47.49
CA VAL A 515 -5.14 -4.45 -48.14
C VAL A 515 -6.35 -5.26 -48.56
N CYS A 516 -7.34 -5.42 -47.67
CA CYS A 516 -8.57 -6.15 -47.97
C CYS A 516 -9.39 -5.50 -49.10
N ARG A 517 -9.41 -4.16 -49.19
CA ARG A 517 -10.08 -3.41 -50.28
C ARG A 517 -9.45 -3.69 -51.64
N GLY A 518 -8.13 -3.84 -51.70
CA GLY A 518 -7.43 -4.22 -52.93
C GLY A 518 -7.78 -5.65 -53.37
N LEU A 519 -7.74 -6.61 -52.43
CA LEU A 519 -7.90 -8.04 -52.74
C LEU A 519 -9.34 -8.46 -53.07
N LEU A 520 -10.34 -7.81 -52.46
CA LEU A 520 -11.75 -8.16 -52.63
C LEU A 520 -12.21 -8.13 -54.11
N PRO A 521 -12.00 -7.06 -54.89
CA PRO A 521 -12.41 -7.03 -56.29
C PRO A 521 -11.67 -8.08 -57.13
N GLU A 522 -10.39 -8.37 -56.83
CA GLU A 522 -9.65 -9.43 -57.53
C GLU A 522 -10.29 -10.81 -57.30
N LEU A 523 -10.62 -11.13 -56.04
CA LEU A 523 -11.22 -12.42 -55.68
C LEU A 523 -12.62 -12.57 -56.29
N ILE A 524 -13.42 -11.50 -56.26
CA ILE A 524 -14.76 -11.49 -56.86
C ILE A 524 -14.65 -11.72 -58.38
N VAL A 525 -13.75 -11.05 -59.07
CA VAL A 525 -13.53 -11.25 -60.51
C VAL A 525 -13.09 -12.66 -60.80
N TYR A 526 -12.13 -13.19 -60.03
CA TYR A 526 -11.68 -14.58 -60.17
C TYR A 526 -12.84 -15.58 -60.02
N LEU A 527 -13.71 -15.38 -59.02
CA LEU A 527 -14.87 -16.25 -58.79
C LEU A 527 -15.91 -16.12 -59.90
N LEU A 528 -16.26 -14.90 -60.32
CA LEU A 528 -17.25 -14.65 -61.38
C LEU A 528 -16.81 -15.20 -62.74
N ILE A 529 -15.51 -15.20 -63.04
CA ILE A 529 -14.98 -15.83 -64.26
C ILE A 529 -15.11 -17.36 -64.14
N ASN A 530 -14.76 -17.95 -62.99
CA ASN A 530 -14.85 -19.40 -62.80
C ASN A 530 -16.30 -19.92 -62.72
N SER A 531 -17.26 -19.10 -62.28
CA SER A 531 -18.68 -19.45 -62.27
C SER A 531 -19.39 -19.17 -63.60
N GLU A 532 -18.69 -18.62 -64.59
CA GLU A 532 -19.26 -18.14 -65.87
C GLU A 532 -20.35 -17.07 -65.70
N GLU A 533 -20.35 -16.36 -64.58
CA GLU A 533 -21.35 -15.32 -64.26
C GLU A 533 -20.89 -13.91 -64.65
N LEU A 534 -19.59 -13.73 -64.93
CA LEU A 534 -19.09 -12.48 -65.49
C LEU A 534 -19.60 -12.36 -66.95
N PRO A 535 -20.21 -11.24 -67.38
CA PRO A 535 -20.86 -11.12 -68.69
C PRO A 535 -19.86 -10.92 -69.84
N ILE A 536 -18.94 -11.87 -69.97
CA ILE A 536 -17.88 -11.95 -70.99
C ILE A 536 -17.86 -13.36 -71.58
N LYS A 537 -17.09 -13.56 -72.65
CA LYS A 537 -16.95 -14.88 -73.28
C LYS A 537 -16.40 -15.91 -72.29
N THR A 538 -16.74 -17.19 -72.46
CA THR A 538 -16.20 -18.28 -71.64
C THR A 538 -14.66 -18.27 -71.65
N LEU A 539 -14.07 -18.22 -70.46
CA LEU A 539 -12.62 -18.21 -70.27
C LEU A 539 -12.19 -19.47 -69.51
N LYS A 540 -11.01 -19.98 -69.85
CA LYS A 540 -10.38 -21.17 -69.26
C LYS A 540 -9.03 -20.79 -68.65
N ASN A 541 -8.47 -21.67 -67.82
CA ASN A 541 -7.16 -21.49 -67.18
C ASN A 541 -7.03 -20.16 -66.40
N VAL A 542 -8.04 -19.84 -65.59
CA VAL A 542 -8.08 -18.64 -64.76
C VAL A 542 -7.03 -18.73 -63.65
N LYS A 543 -6.19 -17.71 -63.52
CA LYS A 543 -5.16 -17.58 -62.48
C LYS A 543 -5.36 -16.26 -61.74
N TRP A 544 -5.40 -16.34 -60.42
CA TRP A 544 -5.39 -15.18 -59.53
C TRP A 544 -3.95 -14.80 -59.17
N ARG A 545 -3.62 -13.50 -59.23
CA ARG A 545 -2.30 -12.92 -58.93
C ARG A 545 -1.15 -13.57 -59.70
N ALA A 546 -1.32 -13.70 -61.02
CA ALA A 546 -0.32 -14.32 -61.88
C ALA A 546 0.88 -13.39 -62.07
N LYS A 547 2.09 -13.88 -61.78
CA LYS A 547 3.33 -13.15 -62.09
C LYS A 547 3.83 -13.51 -63.48
N VAL A 548 3.92 -12.53 -64.38
CA VAL A 548 4.41 -12.73 -65.76
C VAL A 548 5.46 -11.68 -66.07
N ARG A 549 6.71 -12.13 -66.29
CA ARG A 549 7.86 -11.27 -66.63
C ARG A 549 8.08 -10.09 -65.66
N GLY A 550 7.84 -10.31 -64.38
CA GLY A 550 8.03 -9.29 -63.34
C GLY A 550 6.80 -8.42 -63.06
N GLU A 551 5.78 -8.46 -63.91
CA GLU A 551 4.49 -7.80 -63.67
C GLU A 551 3.54 -8.76 -62.93
N GLU A 552 2.81 -8.23 -61.95
CA GLU A 552 1.74 -8.95 -61.26
C GLU A 552 0.40 -8.66 -61.93
N ILE A 553 -0.34 -9.71 -62.31
CA ILE A 553 -1.63 -9.61 -62.97
C ILE A 553 -2.71 -10.10 -62.02
N ASP A 554 -3.65 -9.22 -61.67
CA ASP A 554 -4.65 -9.49 -60.63
C ASP A 554 -5.49 -10.73 -60.99
N VAL A 555 -6.08 -10.78 -62.19
CA VAL A 555 -6.62 -12.02 -62.76
C VAL A 555 -6.18 -12.18 -64.22
N LEU A 556 -5.70 -13.37 -64.57
CA LEU A 556 -5.31 -13.75 -65.93
C LEU A 556 -6.11 -14.97 -66.36
N ALA A 557 -6.75 -14.91 -67.52
CA ALA A 557 -7.48 -16.05 -68.08
C ALA A 557 -7.20 -16.19 -69.58
N ILE A 558 -7.52 -17.35 -70.15
CA ILE A 558 -7.25 -17.71 -71.54
C ILE A 558 -8.56 -18.11 -72.21
N ASP A 559 -8.92 -17.51 -73.33
CA ASP A 559 -10.12 -17.94 -74.07
C ASP A 559 -9.89 -19.25 -74.86
N GLU A 560 -10.94 -19.74 -75.51
CA GLU A 560 -10.92 -21.02 -76.22
C GLU A 560 -9.94 -21.06 -77.40
N ILE A 561 -9.61 -19.91 -78.00
CA ILE A 561 -8.62 -19.78 -79.08
C ILE A 561 -7.21 -19.52 -78.53
N GLY A 562 -7.04 -19.62 -77.21
CA GLY A 562 -5.76 -19.49 -76.52
C GLY A 562 -5.26 -18.05 -76.43
N ARG A 563 -6.13 -17.03 -76.53
CA ARG A 563 -5.76 -15.62 -76.36
C ARG A 563 -5.86 -15.23 -74.89
N PRO A 564 -4.88 -14.48 -74.34
CA PRO A 564 -4.91 -14.06 -72.94
C PRO A 564 -5.83 -12.87 -72.69
N HIS A 565 -6.50 -12.86 -71.54
CA HIS A 565 -7.37 -11.82 -71.01
C HIS A 565 -6.82 -11.38 -69.65
N VAL A 566 -6.51 -10.09 -69.53
CA VAL A 566 -5.87 -9.46 -68.37
C VAL A 566 -6.91 -8.62 -67.66
N PHE A 567 -7.13 -8.87 -66.37
CA PHE A 567 -8.05 -8.11 -65.53
C PHE A 567 -7.26 -7.36 -64.47
N GLU A 568 -7.31 -6.03 -64.52
CA GLU A 568 -6.91 -5.14 -63.42
C GLU A 568 -8.15 -4.83 -62.59
N CYS A 569 -8.08 -4.98 -61.28
CA CYS A 569 -9.23 -4.85 -60.38
C CYS A 569 -9.00 -3.70 -59.41
N LYS A 570 -9.96 -2.77 -59.35
CA LYS A 570 -9.95 -1.63 -58.44
C LYS A 570 -11.24 -1.61 -57.62
N PHE A 571 -11.14 -1.18 -56.38
CA PHE A 571 -12.30 -1.13 -55.47
C PHE A 571 -13.29 -0.01 -55.85
N ASP A 572 -12.79 1.17 -56.21
CA ASP A 572 -13.58 2.32 -56.63
C ASP A 572 -12.88 3.07 -57.77
N VAL A 573 -13.60 3.99 -58.40
CA VAL A 573 -13.07 4.81 -59.50
C VAL A 573 -12.51 6.12 -58.95
N HIS A 574 -11.28 6.46 -59.32
CA HIS A 574 -10.65 7.76 -59.05
C HIS A 574 -10.11 8.37 -60.36
N LYS A 575 -10.63 9.53 -60.77
CA LYS A 575 -10.34 10.13 -62.08
C LYS A 575 -8.86 10.51 -62.23
N GLU A 576 -8.23 10.90 -61.13
CA GLU A 576 -6.84 11.30 -61.03
C GLU A 576 -5.89 10.13 -61.35
N GLU A 577 -6.35 8.88 -61.25
CA GLU A 577 -5.56 7.67 -61.47
C GLU A 577 -5.64 7.14 -62.91
N PHE A 578 -6.46 7.73 -63.79
CA PHE A 578 -6.72 7.14 -65.11
C PHE A 578 -5.44 7.00 -65.94
N GLU A 579 -4.59 8.02 -65.95
CA GLU A 579 -3.34 7.99 -66.70
C GLU A 579 -2.37 6.91 -66.18
N SER A 580 -2.23 6.80 -64.86
CA SER A 580 -1.34 5.80 -64.24
C SER A 580 -1.85 4.37 -64.45
N ILE A 581 -3.17 4.16 -64.38
CA ILE A 581 -3.82 2.88 -64.66
C ILE A 581 -3.59 2.46 -66.12
N VAL A 582 -3.75 3.39 -67.08
CA VAL A 582 -3.48 3.11 -68.50
C VAL A 582 -2.01 2.70 -68.70
N GLN A 583 -1.07 3.43 -68.10
CA GLN A 583 0.36 3.08 -68.19
C GLN A 583 0.66 1.71 -67.57
N GLN A 584 0.03 1.39 -66.42
CA GLN A 584 0.17 0.08 -65.76
C GLN A 584 -0.35 -1.04 -66.66
N LEU A 585 -1.55 -0.87 -67.23
CA LEU A 585 -2.16 -1.85 -68.11
C LEU A 585 -1.37 -2.04 -69.41
N GLU A 586 -0.75 -0.99 -69.98
CA GLU A 586 0.13 -1.12 -71.14
C GLU A 586 1.42 -1.91 -70.81
N ARG A 587 2.02 -1.74 -69.62
CA ARG A 587 3.14 -2.59 -69.19
C ARG A 587 2.72 -4.05 -69.07
N LYS A 588 1.58 -4.32 -68.42
CA LYS A 588 1.00 -5.67 -68.30
C LYS A 588 0.68 -6.29 -69.67
N LYS A 589 0.14 -5.49 -70.60
CA LYS A 589 -0.15 -5.88 -71.99
C LYS A 589 1.12 -6.35 -72.71
N MET A 590 2.22 -5.61 -72.59
CA MET A 590 3.50 -5.96 -73.21
C MET A 590 4.11 -7.23 -72.60
N ALA A 591 4.11 -7.34 -71.26
CA ALA A 591 4.61 -8.53 -70.56
C ALA A 591 3.86 -9.81 -70.98
N ILE A 592 2.53 -9.72 -71.09
CA ILE A 592 1.68 -10.84 -71.49
C ILE A 592 1.83 -11.16 -72.98
N ARG A 593 1.88 -10.14 -73.85
CA ARG A 593 2.12 -10.32 -75.30
C ARG A 593 3.43 -11.08 -75.53
N ASP A 594 4.48 -10.72 -74.81
CA ASP A 594 5.77 -11.35 -74.99
C ASP A 594 5.82 -12.79 -74.47
N ALA A 595 5.11 -13.09 -73.38
CA ALA A 595 5.04 -14.41 -72.79
C ALA A 595 4.17 -15.39 -73.61
N TYR A 596 3.03 -14.92 -74.12
CA TYR A 596 2.04 -15.77 -74.80
C TYR A 596 2.06 -15.64 -76.33
N LYS A 597 2.89 -14.74 -76.87
CA LYS A 597 3.00 -14.43 -78.31
C LYS A 597 1.68 -14.05 -78.99
N LYS A 598 0.73 -13.55 -78.20
CA LYS A 598 -0.60 -13.10 -78.63
C LYS A 598 -0.95 -11.80 -77.94
N LEU A 599 -1.65 -10.90 -78.64
CA LEU A 599 -2.09 -9.63 -78.08
C LEU A 599 -3.22 -9.87 -77.05
N PRO A 600 -3.04 -9.51 -75.76
CA PRO A 600 -4.08 -9.73 -74.77
C PRO A 600 -5.29 -8.82 -74.99
N VAL A 601 -6.43 -9.22 -74.42
CA VAL A 601 -7.57 -8.34 -74.18
C VAL A 601 -7.43 -7.76 -72.77
N LEU A 602 -7.60 -6.45 -72.64
CA LEU A 602 -7.47 -5.76 -71.36
C LEU A 602 -8.86 -5.47 -70.78
N TYR A 603 -9.03 -5.78 -69.50
CA TYR A 603 -10.18 -5.45 -68.69
C TYR A 603 -9.72 -4.64 -67.49
N LEU A 604 -10.43 -3.55 -67.23
CA LEU A 604 -10.34 -2.81 -65.99
C LEU A 604 -11.66 -2.95 -65.27
N ILE A 605 -11.63 -3.61 -64.12
CA ILE A 605 -12.80 -3.93 -63.33
C ILE A 605 -12.85 -3.00 -62.13
N PHE A 606 -13.96 -2.28 -61.98
CA PHE A 606 -14.26 -1.52 -60.78
C PHE A 606 -15.33 -2.25 -59.98
N LEU A 607 -15.14 -2.38 -58.67
CA LEU A 607 -16.21 -2.92 -57.82
C LEU A 607 -17.38 -1.93 -57.76
N PHE A 608 -17.06 -0.63 -57.64
CA PHE A 608 -18.01 0.48 -57.58
C PHE A 608 -17.53 1.66 -58.45
N ASN A 609 -18.47 2.47 -58.94
CA ASN A 609 -18.20 3.78 -59.54
C ASN A 609 -19.03 4.83 -58.79
N LYS A 610 -18.69 5.06 -57.52
CA LYS A 610 -19.57 5.80 -56.59
C LYS A 610 -19.87 7.22 -57.06
N ASN A 611 -18.91 7.85 -57.72
CA ASN A 611 -19.00 9.23 -58.18
C ASN A 611 -19.53 9.35 -59.62
N ASN A 612 -19.98 8.25 -60.24
CA ASN A 612 -20.49 8.21 -61.60
C ASN A 612 -19.53 8.86 -62.61
N TYR A 613 -18.23 8.63 -62.46
CA TYR A 613 -17.24 9.18 -63.40
C TYR A 613 -17.47 8.63 -64.80
N ASP A 614 -17.22 9.47 -65.81
CA ASP A 614 -17.18 9.06 -67.21
C ASP A 614 -15.94 8.18 -67.46
N LEU A 615 -16.18 6.91 -67.81
CA LEU A 615 -15.15 5.90 -68.07
C LEU A 615 -14.74 5.83 -69.55
N THR A 616 -15.37 6.63 -70.43
CA THR A 616 -15.05 6.71 -71.86
C THR A 616 -13.59 7.04 -72.18
N PRO A 617 -12.85 7.84 -71.37
CA PRO A 617 -11.43 8.06 -71.61
C PRO A 617 -10.59 6.77 -71.59
N LEU A 618 -10.96 5.79 -70.77
CA LEU A 618 -10.23 4.53 -70.64
C LEU A 618 -10.49 3.61 -71.84
N THR A 619 -11.71 3.63 -72.39
CA THR A 619 -12.07 2.82 -73.56
C THR A 619 -11.38 3.27 -74.85
N LYS A 620 -10.95 4.54 -74.93
CA LYS A 620 -10.11 5.06 -76.04
C LYS A 620 -8.73 4.37 -76.14
N HIS A 621 -8.31 3.65 -75.10
CA HIS A 621 -7.06 2.90 -75.06
C HIS A 621 -7.24 1.38 -75.29
N ASP A 622 -8.35 0.97 -75.92
CA ASP A 622 -8.72 -0.45 -76.10
C ASP A 622 -8.85 -1.24 -74.77
N ILE A 623 -9.22 -0.55 -73.68
CA ILE A 623 -9.46 -1.15 -72.37
C ILE A 623 -10.97 -1.35 -72.17
N ASN A 624 -11.37 -2.59 -71.89
CA ASN A 624 -12.77 -2.91 -71.57
C ASN A 624 -13.03 -2.59 -70.10
N VAL A 625 -13.88 -1.61 -69.82
CA VAL A 625 -14.18 -1.22 -68.44
C VAL A 625 -15.48 -1.85 -67.98
N ILE A 626 -15.47 -2.51 -66.82
CA ILE A 626 -16.66 -3.15 -66.23
C ILE A 626 -16.82 -2.67 -64.79
N THR A 627 -18.01 -2.19 -64.45
CA THR A 627 -18.37 -1.91 -63.05
C THR A 627 -19.24 -3.05 -62.51
N LEU A 628 -18.77 -3.74 -61.48
CA LEU A 628 -19.44 -4.93 -60.93
C LEU A 628 -20.61 -4.61 -60.00
N GLU A 629 -20.83 -3.36 -59.62
CA GLU A 629 -21.88 -2.98 -58.67
C GLU A 629 -23.24 -3.62 -59.02
N ARG A 630 -23.64 -3.57 -60.29
CA ARG A 630 -24.91 -4.14 -60.75
C ARG A 630 -24.95 -5.66 -60.62
N GLU A 631 -23.83 -6.33 -60.89
CA GLU A 631 -23.72 -7.79 -60.80
C GLU A 631 -23.70 -8.22 -59.33
N LEU A 632 -22.99 -7.50 -58.45
CA LEU A 632 -22.98 -7.74 -57.02
C LEU A 632 -24.36 -7.59 -56.37
N ARG A 633 -25.20 -6.66 -56.84
CA ARG A 633 -26.60 -6.49 -56.38
C ARG A 633 -27.47 -7.74 -56.61
N LYS A 634 -27.05 -8.67 -57.48
CA LYS A 634 -27.75 -9.96 -57.68
C LYS A 634 -27.46 -10.97 -56.56
N TYR A 635 -26.30 -10.88 -55.93
CA TYR A 635 -25.80 -11.86 -54.95
C TYR A 635 -25.83 -11.32 -53.51
N LEU A 636 -25.76 -10.00 -53.34
CA LEU A 636 -25.71 -9.34 -52.05
C LEU A 636 -26.96 -8.48 -51.84
N GLY A 637 -27.55 -8.55 -50.65
CA GLY A 637 -28.68 -7.68 -50.28
C GLY A 637 -28.30 -6.20 -50.31
N ILE A 638 -29.27 -5.33 -50.61
CA ILE A 638 -29.10 -3.86 -50.74
C ILE A 638 -28.39 -3.28 -49.51
N GLY A 639 -28.79 -3.69 -48.30
CA GLY A 639 -28.18 -3.21 -47.07
C GLY A 639 -26.71 -3.63 -46.85
N THR A 640 -26.25 -4.72 -47.49
CA THR A 640 -24.83 -5.13 -47.45
C THR A 640 -23.99 -4.28 -48.39
N ILE A 641 -24.52 -3.99 -49.57
CA ILE A 641 -23.86 -3.13 -50.56
C ILE A 641 -23.76 -1.70 -50.03
N ASP A 642 -24.84 -1.16 -49.45
CA ASP A 642 -24.83 0.17 -48.88
C ASP A 642 -23.85 0.29 -47.70
N LYS A 643 -23.65 -0.77 -46.92
CA LYS A 643 -22.60 -0.82 -45.88
C LYS A 643 -21.20 -0.81 -46.47
N LEU A 644 -20.94 -1.58 -47.52
CA LEU A 644 -19.64 -1.57 -48.24
C LEU A 644 -19.36 -0.21 -48.90
N LEU A 645 -20.39 0.45 -49.41
CA LEU A 645 -20.31 1.78 -50.00
C LEU A 645 -20.04 2.87 -48.94
N ASN A 646 -20.64 2.76 -47.76
CA ASN A 646 -20.56 3.75 -46.68
C ASN A 646 -19.38 3.57 -45.71
N MET A 647 -18.56 2.52 -45.85
CA MET A 647 -17.32 2.31 -45.07
C MET A 647 -16.27 3.44 -45.19
N ASN A 648 -16.51 4.47 -46.01
CA ASN A 648 -15.65 5.67 -46.13
C ASN A 648 -16.16 6.89 -45.36
N LYS A 649 -17.37 6.88 -44.78
CA LYS A 649 -17.94 8.06 -44.10
C LYS A 649 -17.67 8.12 -42.60
N THR A 650 -17.16 7.07 -41.97
CA THR A 650 -16.99 6.99 -40.51
C THR A 650 -15.56 7.16 -40.02
N SER A 651 -14.61 7.60 -40.86
CA SER A 651 -13.21 7.79 -40.44
C SER A 651 -12.83 9.24 -40.10
N LEU A 652 -13.75 10.20 -40.15
CA LEU A 652 -13.53 11.61 -39.77
C LEU A 652 -14.86 12.22 -39.30
N ASP A 653 -15.24 11.92 -38.05
CA ASP A 653 -16.04 12.78 -37.17
C ASP A 653 -15.78 12.37 -35.71
#